data_AF-K7F1I4-F1
#
_entry.id   AF-K7F1I4-F1
#
_cell.length_a   1.000
_cell.length_b   1.000
_cell.length_c   1.000
_cell.angle_alpha   90.00
_cell.angle_beta   90.00
_cell.angle_gamma   90.00
#
_symmetry.space_group_name_H-M   'P 1'
#
loop_
_entity.id
_entity.type
_entity.pdbx_description
1 polymer ?
#
loop_
_entity_poly.entity_id
_entity_poly.type
_entity_poly.pdbx_seq_one_letter_code
_entity_poly.pdbx_strand_id
1 'polypeptide(L)'
;MDIVPKGLKVNNPLRSTYFTDYSERLCLTLSKKLRNHLISILYKKQKTIKNDISNLDRLISRQTSTPTDTLQDFCSTRQEIYYTHFYSLQQRKDNKFSNLLHTTGYNSNCLNPPDNIVNLSSYKLNPAEESVLSRGLSFCPTSPTNWIQFCGDLEAFFRRLRLREYFQTTTEHQSDLPDPPYQHQRKNNSIWTPPDGRNYNLDFYIHSFRNNAQTDIIRKRQQATHNLSRAEHHAIQSLKNNLDIVIKPADKGGAVVIMNKADYNQEATRQLSNTTFYKPLPSDPTLDYQKKLHCLLKSLPTATREQILTESPSDPRPGLFYLLPKIHKPGHPGRPIISGIGTLTTGLSSYVDTLLKPFVTNTPSYLRDTTDFLRKLQNIDNLPNNTILATMDVEALYTNIPHEDGLQAIRNTIPEDTTANLIADLCNFVLTHNYFQFENNLYLQISGTAMGTRMAPQYANIFMADLEQRFLNSRPLSPLLYLRYIDDIFMIWTHGQETLEIFHRDFNNLHPTINLSLDHSTREIHFLDTTVQINNGKLDTTLYRKPTDSYSYLHASSSHPEHTTRSIVYSQALRYNRICSNPTDRDQKLPDLYQAFINLNYPPGEIKKQIERARRIPRNHLLQDRPKKTNNRTPLVITYNPQLKPVQHIINKLQPILEQDTILKEALGDRPIVSYRQPPNLKMILTNHHRT
;
A
#
# COMPACT_ATOMS: atom_id res chain seq x y z
N MET A 1 35.21 15.28 32.82
CA MET A 1 34.66 14.01 33.33
C MET A 1 33.21 14.27 33.70
N ASP A 2 32.27 13.86 32.86
CA ASP A 2 30.84 13.87 33.18
C ASP A 2 30.32 12.45 33.01
N ILE A 3 30.11 11.78 34.14
CA ILE A 3 29.67 10.40 34.21
C ILE A 3 28.15 10.41 34.07
N VAL A 4 27.67 10.10 32.86
CA VAL A 4 26.25 9.80 32.63
C VAL A 4 25.91 8.47 33.34
N PRO A 5 24.89 8.43 34.21
CA PRO A 5 24.48 7.20 34.90
C PRO A 5 24.13 6.08 33.90
N LYS A 6 24.63 4.87 34.15
CA LYS A 6 24.49 3.69 33.28
C LYS A 6 23.03 3.28 32.96
N GLY A 7 22.03 3.80 33.68
CA GLY A 7 20.60 3.54 33.45
C GLY A 7 19.92 4.39 32.35
N LEU A 8 20.63 5.33 31.71
CA LEU A 8 20.09 6.19 30.64
C LEU A 8 20.73 5.96 29.27
N LYS A 9 21.56 4.91 29.12
CA LYS A 9 22.01 4.45 27.80
C LYS A 9 20.90 3.62 27.16
N VAL A 10 20.05 4.28 26.37
CA VAL A 10 19.21 3.58 25.40
C VAL A 10 20.13 3.11 24.29
N ASN A 11 20.33 1.79 24.21
CA ASN A 11 20.95 1.17 23.04
C ASN A 11 20.17 1.60 21.80
N ASN A 12 20.88 2.24 20.88
CA ASN A 12 20.39 2.55 19.55
C ASN A 12 20.73 1.36 18.64
N PRO A 13 19.74 0.61 18.14
CA PRO A 13 19.88 -0.09 16.89
C PRO A 13 19.00 0.60 15.85
N LEU A 14 19.65 1.08 14.80
CA LEU A 14 19.06 1.31 13.49
C LEU A 14 18.07 0.19 13.16
N ARG A 15 16.76 0.49 13.08
CA ARG A 15 15.81 -0.34 12.31
C ARG A 15 14.84 0.54 11.54
N SER A 16 15.08 0.59 10.23
CA SER A 16 14.13 1.08 9.25
C SER A 16 12.80 0.33 9.40
N THR A 17 11.69 1.06 9.46
CA THR A 17 10.44 0.75 8.74
C THR A 17 9.42 1.85 9.07
N TYR A 18 9.19 2.73 8.09
CA TYR A 18 8.09 3.72 8.04
C TYR A 18 7.82 4.53 9.31
N PHE A 19 8.83 5.23 9.79
CA PHE A 19 8.66 6.48 10.51
C PHE A 19 9.19 7.58 9.60
N THR A 20 8.49 8.71 9.46
CA THR A 20 9.14 9.86 8.86
C THR A 20 10.13 10.38 9.89
N ASP A 21 11.32 9.78 9.88
CA ASP A 21 12.59 10.22 10.48
C ASP A 21 12.75 11.74 10.34
N TYR A 22 12.22 12.32 9.26
CA TYR A 22 12.11 13.75 9.05
C TYR A 22 11.26 14.51 10.09
N SER A 23 10.05 14.06 10.45
CA SER A 23 9.17 14.73 11.42
C SER A 23 9.75 14.68 12.83
N GLU A 24 10.34 13.53 13.19
CA GLU A 24 11.00 13.32 14.47
C GLU A 24 12.30 14.11 14.57
N ARG A 25 13.14 14.12 13.52
CA ARG A 25 14.30 15.02 13.41
C ARG A 25 13.86 16.48 13.43
N LEU A 26 12.78 16.89 12.76
CA LEU A 26 12.26 18.27 12.83
C LEU A 26 11.86 18.63 14.27
N CYS A 27 11.17 17.73 14.97
CA CYS A 27 10.81 17.88 16.38
C CYS A 27 12.03 17.98 17.30
N LEU A 28 13.08 17.19 17.05
CA LEU A 28 14.32 17.23 17.81
C LEU A 28 15.12 18.50 17.52
N THR A 29 15.09 19.01 16.29
CA THR A 29 15.96 20.10 15.81
C THR A 29 15.35 21.49 15.95
N LEU A 30 14.02 21.67 15.78
CA LEU A 30 13.44 22.99 15.48
C LEU A 30 12.52 23.65 16.50
N SER A 31 12.45 23.22 17.75
CA SER A 31 11.68 24.02 18.73
C SER A 31 12.20 23.97 20.15
N LYS A 32 13.05 24.94 20.49
CA LYS A 32 13.39 25.30 21.88
C LYS A 32 12.11 25.52 22.72
N LYS A 33 11.05 26.07 22.12
CA LYS A 33 9.74 26.27 22.74
C LYS A 33 8.99 24.95 23.02
N LEU A 34 8.97 23.99 22.10
CA LEU A 34 8.30 22.69 22.29
C LEU A 34 9.07 21.82 23.30
N ARG A 35 10.40 21.85 23.25
CA ARG A 35 11.28 21.17 24.22
C ARG A 35 11.05 21.74 25.63
N ASN A 36 11.02 23.06 25.77
CA ASN A 36 10.71 23.73 27.04
C ASN A 36 9.27 23.47 27.49
N HIS A 37 8.31 23.35 26.57
CA HIS A 37 6.91 23.05 26.89
C HIS A 37 6.74 21.60 27.38
N LEU A 38 7.37 20.63 26.71
CA LEU A 38 7.38 19.23 27.12
C LEU A 38 8.08 19.05 28.47
N ILE A 39 9.23 19.70 28.66
CA ILE A 39 9.96 19.73 29.94
C ILE A 39 9.08 20.37 31.04
N SER A 40 8.39 21.47 30.75
CA SER A 40 7.45 22.12 31.67
C SER A 40 6.27 21.22 32.07
N ILE A 41 5.70 20.47 31.11
CA ILE A 41 4.63 19.50 31.38
C ILE A 41 5.13 18.35 32.27
N LEU A 42 6.33 17.84 31.99
CA LEU A 42 6.95 16.78 32.78
C LEU A 42 7.27 17.24 34.21
N TYR A 43 7.81 18.45 34.38
CA TYR A 43 8.04 19.04 35.71
C TYR A 43 6.74 19.33 36.47
N LYS A 44 5.67 19.77 35.80
CA LYS A 44 4.34 19.91 36.42
C LYS A 44 3.82 18.57 36.94
N LYS A 45 3.89 17.51 36.12
CA LYS A 45 3.49 16.16 36.55
C LYS A 45 4.34 15.64 37.71
N GLN A 46 5.65 15.85 37.67
CA GLN A 46 6.55 15.46 38.75
C GLN A 46 6.22 16.20 40.05
N LYS A 47 5.87 17.50 39.97
CA LYS A 47 5.45 18.30 41.12
C LYS A 47 4.12 17.85 41.70
N THR A 48 3.14 17.50 40.86
CA THR A 48 1.86 16.91 41.32
C THR A 48 2.09 15.59 42.04
N ILE A 49 2.87 14.68 41.45
CA ILE A 49 3.20 13.38 42.08
C ILE A 49 3.95 13.57 43.40
N LYS A 50 4.91 14.51 43.48
CA LYS A 50 5.60 14.84 44.74
C LYS A 50 4.65 15.37 45.81
N ASN A 51 3.68 16.21 45.44
CA ASN A 51 2.69 16.72 46.39
C ASN A 51 1.75 15.61 46.86
N ASP A 52 1.34 14.70 45.97
CA ASP A 52 0.48 13.56 46.32
C ASP A 52 1.20 12.60 47.28
N ILE A 53 2.48 12.31 47.03
CA ILE A 53 3.33 11.51 47.93
C ILE A 53 3.49 12.22 49.29
N SER A 54 3.78 13.52 49.31
CA SER A 54 3.96 14.26 50.57
C SER A 54 2.66 14.39 51.38
N ASN A 55 1.50 14.39 50.72
CA ASN A 55 0.19 14.32 51.38
C ASN A 55 -0.09 12.93 51.96
N LEU A 56 0.30 11.86 51.24
CA LEU A 56 0.24 10.49 51.76
C LEU A 56 1.15 10.31 52.97
N ASP A 57 2.40 10.82 52.91
CA ASP A 57 3.34 10.77 54.03
C ASP A 57 2.81 11.51 55.27
N ARG A 58 2.16 12.67 55.08
CA ARG A 58 1.51 13.42 56.16
C ARG A 58 0.29 12.72 56.75
N LEU A 59 -0.46 11.98 55.94
CA LEU A 59 -1.60 11.17 56.39
C LEU A 59 -1.11 9.98 57.22
N ILE A 60 0.00 9.36 56.80
CA ILE A 60 0.64 8.26 57.52
C ILE A 60 1.26 8.75 58.84
N SER A 61 1.92 9.91 58.85
CA SER A 61 2.57 10.45 60.06
C SER A 61 1.61 11.01 61.11
N ARG A 62 0.33 11.23 60.77
CA ARG A 62 -0.71 11.72 61.70
C ARG A 62 -1.44 10.61 62.44
N GLN A 63 -1.18 9.34 62.12
CA GLN A 63 -1.67 8.22 62.91
C GLN A 63 -0.69 7.90 64.04
N THR A 64 -0.82 8.58 65.18
CA THR A 64 -0.21 8.14 66.44
C THR A 64 -1.26 7.47 67.31
N SER A 65 -1.03 6.18 67.55
CA SER A 65 -1.63 5.31 68.58
C SER A 65 -3.14 5.08 68.49
N THR A 66 -3.53 4.07 67.72
CA THR A 66 -4.72 3.25 68.01
C THR A 66 -4.28 1.83 68.41
N PRO A 67 -4.95 1.18 69.37
CA PRO A 67 -4.59 -0.15 69.86
C PRO A 67 -4.64 -1.17 68.72
N THR A 68 -3.71 -2.12 68.73
CA THR A 68 -3.45 -3.11 67.66
C THR A 68 -4.70 -3.92 67.24
N ASP A 69 -5.73 -4.01 68.07
CA ASP A 69 -7.00 -4.68 67.74
C ASP A 69 -7.95 -3.85 66.84
N THR A 70 -7.88 -2.51 66.88
CA THR A 70 -8.76 -1.64 66.06
C THR A 70 -8.31 -1.50 64.60
N LEU A 71 -7.02 -1.71 64.31
CA LEU A 71 -6.45 -1.62 62.95
C LEU A 71 -6.75 -2.91 62.14
N GLN A 72 -6.84 -4.05 62.83
CA GLN A 72 -7.24 -5.33 62.26
C GLN A 72 -8.75 -5.35 61.96
N ASP A 73 -9.59 -4.82 62.86
CA ASP A 73 -11.02 -4.64 62.62
C ASP A 73 -11.27 -3.65 61.47
N PHE A 74 -10.58 -2.52 61.42
CA PHE A 74 -10.74 -1.55 60.33
C PHE A 74 -10.30 -2.13 58.97
N CYS A 75 -9.24 -2.94 58.94
CA CYS A 75 -8.83 -3.64 57.72
C CYS A 75 -9.85 -4.69 57.29
N SER A 76 -10.41 -5.43 58.25
CA SER A 76 -11.41 -6.48 58.00
C SER A 76 -12.72 -5.88 57.50
N THR A 77 -13.25 -4.84 58.16
CA THR A 77 -14.45 -4.11 57.73
C THR A 77 -14.23 -3.41 56.38
N ARG A 78 -13.05 -2.83 56.13
CA ARG A 78 -12.72 -2.24 54.82
C ARG A 78 -12.70 -3.30 53.71
N GLN A 79 -12.16 -4.48 54.00
CA GLN A 79 -12.07 -5.58 53.05
C GLN A 79 -13.45 -6.18 52.79
N GLU A 80 -14.32 -6.25 53.80
CA GLU A 80 -15.71 -6.70 53.69
C GLU A 80 -16.59 -5.70 52.91
N ILE A 81 -16.46 -4.40 53.17
CA ILE A 81 -17.13 -3.34 52.39
C ILE A 81 -16.64 -3.35 50.94
N TYR A 82 -15.32 -3.52 50.73
CA TYR A 82 -14.75 -3.61 49.39
C TYR A 82 -15.25 -4.85 48.64
N TYR A 83 -15.28 -6.02 49.28
CA TYR A 83 -15.81 -7.25 48.70
C TYR A 83 -17.31 -7.12 48.40
N THR A 84 -18.09 -6.54 49.30
CA THR A 84 -19.54 -6.36 49.13
C THR A 84 -19.86 -5.41 47.97
N HIS A 85 -19.16 -4.27 47.87
CA HIS A 85 -19.34 -3.34 46.75
C HIS A 85 -18.77 -3.88 45.44
N PHE A 86 -17.65 -4.62 45.49
CA PHE A 86 -17.06 -5.25 44.31
C PHE A 86 -18.00 -6.32 43.73
N TYR A 87 -18.54 -7.22 44.57
CA TYR A 87 -19.50 -8.23 44.13
C TYR A 87 -20.84 -7.63 43.70
N SER A 88 -21.32 -6.57 44.37
CA SER A 88 -22.50 -5.82 43.95
C SER A 88 -22.32 -5.19 42.56
N LEU A 89 -21.15 -4.58 42.30
CA LEU A 89 -20.81 -4.01 41.00
C LEU A 89 -20.61 -5.09 39.94
N GLN A 90 -20.01 -6.21 40.30
CA GLN A 90 -19.83 -7.36 39.42
C GLN A 90 -21.18 -7.96 39.02
N GLN A 91 -22.08 -8.24 39.97
CA GLN A 91 -23.45 -8.69 39.68
C GLN A 91 -24.24 -7.69 38.85
N ARG A 92 -24.13 -6.37 39.12
CA ARG A 92 -24.80 -5.36 38.28
C ARG A 92 -24.23 -5.33 36.86
N LYS A 93 -22.93 -5.55 36.69
CA LYS A 93 -22.30 -5.67 35.37
C LYS A 93 -22.71 -6.96 34.66
N ASP A 94 -22.72 -8.08 35.37
CA ASP A 94 -23.08 -9.39 34.84
C ASP A 94 -24.56 -9.43 34.48
N ASN A 95 -25.43 -8.82 35.27
CA ASN A 95 -26.85 -8.63 34.94
C ASN A 95 -27.07 -7.68 33.76
N LYS A 96 -26.24 -6.64 33.62
CA LYS A 96 -26.29 -5.75 32.44
C LYS A 96 -25.76 -6.46 31.19
N PHE A 97 -24.77 -7.35 31.35
CA PHE A 97 -24.19 -8.17 30.30
C PHE A 97 -25.12 -9.31 29.86
N SER A 98 -25.82 -9.97 30.80
CA SER A 98 -26.85 -10.98 30.49
C SER A 98 -28.08 -10.35 29.83
N ASN A 99 -28.51 -9.17 30.28
CA ASN A 99 -29.58 -8.42 29.61
C ASN A 99 -29.17 -7.93 28.21
N LEU A 100 -27.89 -7.64 27.97
CA LEU A 100 -27.35 -7.34 26.62
C LEU A 100 -27.32 -8.59 25.72
N LEU A 101 -27.03 -9.77 26.27
CA LEU A 101 -27.08 -11.04 25.54
C LEU A 101 -28.51 -11.46 25.19
N HIS A 102 -29.51 -11.10 26.01
CA HIS A 102 -30.93 -11.38 25.73
C HIS A 102 -31.61 -10.34 24.82
N THR A 103 -31.03 -9.15 24.61
CA THR A 103 -31.61 -8.10 23.74
C THR A 103 -30.99 -8.01 22.35
N THR A 104 -29.91 -8.75 22.09
CA THR A 104 -29.48 -9.05 20.72
C THR A 104 -29.88 -10.49 20.43
N GLY A 105 -30.99 -10.68 19.71
CA GLY A 105 -31.26 -11.92 19.01
C GLY A 105 -30.10 -12.21 18.06
N TYR A 106 -29.12 -12.95 18.56
CA TYR A 106 -28.07 -13.55 17.76
C TYR A 106 -28.77 -14.66 16.98
N ASN A 107 -29.25 -14.31 15.78
CA ASN A 107 -29.62 -15.32 14.81
C ASN A 107 -28.35 -16.12 14.50
N SER A 108 -28.21 -17.25 15.18
CA SER A 108 -27.28 -18.34 14.91
C SER A 108 -27.66 -19.04 13.60
N ASN A 109 -27.71 -18.27 12.52
CA ASN A 109 -27.74 -18.76 11.14
C ASN A 109 -26.81 -17.85 10.31
N CYS A 110 -25.53 -17.80 10.70
CA CYS A 110 -24.48 -17.33 9.81
C CYS A 110 -23.93 -18.55 9.07
N LEU A 111 -24.46 -18.71 7.86
CA LEU A 111 -23.92 -19.48 6.75
C LEU A 111 -22.39 -19.46 6.72
N ASN A 112 -21.78 -20.65 6.71
CA ASN A 112 -20.42 -21.04 6.33
C ASN A 112 -19.22 -20.22 6.87
N PRO A 113 -18.11 -20.87 7.26
CA PRO A 113 -16.87 -20.16 7.58
C PRO A 113 -16.47 -19.27 6.38
N PRO A 114 -15.92 -18.07 6.61
CA PRO A 114 -15.58 -17.16 5.53
C PRO A 114 -14.49 -17.78 4.65
N ASP A 115 -14.79 -17.95 3.35
CA ASP A 115 -13.90 -18.44 2.26
C ASP A 115 -12.58 -17.66 2.11
N ASN A 116 -12.28 -16.70 3.00
CA ASN A 116 -11.13 -15.81 2.94
C ASN A 116 -9.92 -16.27 3.76
N ILE A 117 -10.03 -17.31 4.60
CA ILE A 117 -8.90 -17.86 5.37
C ILE A 117 -8.53 -19.25 4.84
N VAL A 118 -7.27 -19.44 4.48
CA VAL A 118 -6.72 -20.74 4.06
C VAL A 118 -5.65 -21.14 5.07
N ASN A 119 -5.98 -22.10 5.95
CA ASN A 119 -5.03 -22.62 6.93
C ASN A 119 -4.37 -23.90 6.41
N LEU A 120 -3.11 -23.77 5.97
CA LEU A 120 -2.24 -24.87 5.52
C LEU A 120 -1.27 -25.33 6.64
N SER A 121 -1.40 -24.78 7.84
CA SER A 121 -0.54 -25.10 8.99
C SER A 121 -1.18 -26.15 9.88
N SER A 122 -0.38 -26.78 10.76
CA SER A 122 -0.91 -27.64 11.83
C SER A 122 -1.48 -26.84 13.01
N TYR A 123 -1.32 -25.51 13.01
CA TYR A 123 -1.81 -24.63 14.07
C TYR A 123 -3.33 -24.46 13.99
N LYS A 124 -4.02 -24.78 15.08
CA LYS A 124 -5.48 -24.59 15.19
C LYS A 124 -5.76 -23.18 15.70
N LEU A 125 -6.44 -22.38 14.87
CA LEU A 125 -6.86 -21.04 15.24
C LEU A 125 -7.96 -21.11 16.30
N ASN A 126 -7.90 -20.21 17.27
CA ASN A 126 -9.04 -19.98 18.14
C ASN A 126 -10.07 -19.04 17.48
N PRO A 127 -11.32 -18.97 17.98
CA PRO A 127 -12.37 -18.14 17.36
C PRO A 127 -12.02 -16.65 17.24
N ALA A 128 -11.21 -16.11 18.16
CA ALA A 128 -10.79 -14.71 18.10
C ALA A 128 -9.73 -14.48 17.01
N GLU A 129 -8.83 -15.45 16.79
CA GLU A 129 -7.85 -15.43 15.70
C GLU A 129 -8.54 -15.53 14.34
N GLU A 130 -9.49 -16.45 14.18
CA GLU A 130 -10.32 -16.56 12.97
C GLU A 130 -11.10 -15.26 12.70
N SER A 131 -11.69 -14.68 13.73
CA SER A 131 -12.42 -13.41 13.63
C SER A 131 -11.51 -12.25 13.16
N VAL A 132 -10.27 -12.17 13.67
CA VAL A 132 -9.31 -11.15 13.24
C VAL A 132 -8.89 -11.36 11.78
N LEU A 133 -8.52 -12.58 11.42
CA LEU A 133 -7.99 -12.88 10.08
C LEU A 133 -9.06 -12.77 8.99
N SER A 134 -10.31 -13.11 9.29
CA SER A 134 -11.43 -13.02 8.35
C SER A 134 -11.78 -11.57 7.97
N ARG A 135 -11.40 -10.58 8.79
CA ARG A 135 -11.51 -9.14 8.45
C ARG A 135 -10.54 -8.71 7.33
N GLY A 136 -9.60 -9.58 6.95
CA GLY A 136 -8.63 -9.37 5.88
C GLY A 136 -7.40 -8.57 6.31
N LEU A 137 -6.27 -8.81 5.63
CA LEU A 137 -4.98 -8.19 5.99
C LEU A 137 -4.94 -6.66 5.79
N SER A 138 -5.87 -6.08 5.02
CA SER A 138 -6.01 -4.63 4.84
C SER A 138 -6.66 -3.92 6.03
N PHE A 139 -7.25 -4.67 6.97
CA PHE A 139 -7.90 -4.14 8.15
C PHE A 139 -6.91 -3.39 9.06
N CYS A 140 -7.25 -2.14 9.39
CA CYS A 140 -6.56 -1.34 10.40
C CYS A 140 -7.25 -1.45 11.77
N PRO A 141 -6.60 -2.05 12.79
CA PRO A 141 -7.01 -1.92 14.18
C PRO A 141 -6.90 -0.47 14.65
N THR A 142 -7.86 -0.01 15.45
CA THR A 142 -7.76 1.28 16.13
C THR A 142 -6.59 1.22 17.12
N SER A 143 -5.62 2.10 16.90
CA SER A 143 -4.41 2.20 17.73
C SER A 143 -4.38 3.53 18.49
N PRO A 144 -3.67 3.61 19.63
CA PRO A 144 -3.44 4.88 20.31
C PRO A 144 -2.75 5.90 19.38
N THR A 145 -3.16 7.17 19.45
CA THR A 145 -2.53 8.24 18.69
C THR A 145 -1.09 8.44 19.16
N ASN A 146 -0.13 8.40 18.23
CA ASN A 146 1.24 8.85 18.49
C ASN A 146 1.26 10.39 18.47
N TRP A 147 1.16 10.99 19.66
CA TRP A 147 1.12 12.44 19.84
C TRP A 147 2.39 13.15 19.35
N ILE A 148 3.56 12.50 19.45
CA ILE A 148 4.84 13.06 18.97
C ILE A 148 4.80 13.18 17.45
N GLN A 149 4.39 12.12 16.76
CA GLN A 149 4.23 12.12 15.31
C GLN A 149 3.19 13.15 14.88
N PHE A 150 2.03 13.22 15.56
CA PHE A 150 0.99 14.19 15.26
C PHE A 150 1.50 15.64 15.37
N CYS A 151 2.20 15.98 16.45
CA CYS A 151 2.82 17.31 16.59
C CYS A 151 3.85 17.58 15.49
N GLY A 152 4.70 16.61 15.15
CA GLY A 152 5.67 16.74 14.05
C GLY A 152 5.01 16.92 12.68
N ASP A 153 3.89 16.22 12.43
CA ASP A 153 3.11 16.35 11.21
C ASP A 153 2.45 17.75 11.09
N LEU A 154 2.01 18.35 12.21
CA LEU A 154 1.53 19.74 12.25
C LEU A 154 2.64 20.74 11.93
N GLU A 155 3.82 20.59 12.53
CA GLU A 155 4.95 21.47 12.26
C GLU A 155 5.44 21.35 10.81
N ALA A 156 5.44 20.14 10.25
CA ALA A 156 5.73 19.93 8.83
C ALA A 156 4.68 20.60 7.91
N PHE A 157 3.43 20.69 8.33
CA PHE A 157 2.39 21.44 7.64
C PHE A 157 2.60 22.95 7.74
N PHE A 158 2.87 23.50 8.93
CA PHE A 158 3.15 24.92 9.10
C PHE A 158 4.38 25.36 8.31
N ARG A 159 5.42 24.53 8.29
CA ARG A 159 6.60 24.74 7.44
C ARG A 159 6.23 24.81 5.96
N ARG A 160 5.36 23.94 5.47
CA ARG A 160 4.88 23.98 4.08
C ARG A 160 4.15 25.28 3.77
N LEU A 161 3.30 25.77 4.68
CA LEU A 161 2.63 27.06 4.51
C LEU A 161 3.66 28.20 4.44
N ARG A 162 4.64 28.22 5.35
CA ARG A 162 5.72 29.23 5.35
C ARG A 162 6.54 29.20 4.07
N LEU A 163 6.93 28.02 3.60
CA LEU A 163 7.71 27.89 2.37
C LEU A 163 6.94 28.40 1.15
N ARG A 164 5.63 28.13 1.08
CA ARG A 164 4.79 28.62 -0.01
C ARG A 164 4.66 30.14 0.01
N GLU A 165 4.40 30.73 1.19
CA GLU A 165 4.38 32.19 1.36
C GLU A 165 5.73 32.84 0.99
N TYR A 166 6.84 32.25 1.47
CA TYR A 166 8.18 32.76 1.23
C TYR A 166 8.57 32.75 -0.26
N PHE A 167 8.37 31.62 -0.94
CA PHE A 167 8.80 31.51 -2.34
C PHE A 167 7.85 32.22 -3.31
N GLN A 168 6.57 32.39 -2.97
CA GLN A 168 5.65 33.19 -3.79
C GLN A 168 6.09 34.66 -3.85
N THR A 169 6.47 35.25 -2.72
CA THR A 169 6.91 36.65 -2.61
C THR A 169 8.28 36.91 -3.24
N THR A 170 9.06 35.87 -3.55
CA THR A 170 10.40 36.01 -4.16
C THR A 170 10.33 35.99 -5.70
N THR A 171 9.25 35.46 -6.28
CA THR A 171 9.08 35.31 -7.74
C THR A 171 8.78 36.61 -8.49
N GLU A 172 8.45 37.71 -7.81
CA GLU A 172 8.28 39.03 -8.45
C GLU A 172 9.59 39.61 -9.05
N HIS A 173 10.75 38.97 -8.81
CA HIS A 173 12.06 39.41 -9.34
C HIS A 173 12.76 38.41 -10.28
N GLN A 174 12.10 37.34 -10.72
CA GLN A 174 12.65 36.40 -11.70
C GLN A 174 11.58 35.92 -12.69
N SER A 175 11.14 36.80 -13.58
CA SER A 175 10.09 36.53 -14.57
C SER A 175 10.63 36.49 -16.00
N ASP A 176 11.66 35.68 -16.30
CA ASP A 176 12.14 35.51 -17.69
C ASP A 176 12.83 34.15 -17.96
N LEU A 177 12.34 33.05 -17.38
CA LEU A 177 12.73 31.71 -17.83
C LEU A 177 11.51 30.78 -17.93
N PRO A 178 11.38 30.00 -19.03
CA PRO A 178 10.30 29.04 -19.18
C PRO A 178 10.38 27.97 -18.09
N ASP A 179 9.23 27.62 -17.53
CA ASP A 179 9.12 26.58 -16.49
C ASP A 179 9.77 25.27 -16.98
N PRO A 180 10.81 24.76 -16.30
CA PRO A 180 11.38 23.48 -16.65
C PRO A 180 10.36 22.37 -16.34
N PRO A 181 10.31 21.31 -17.17
CA PRO A 181 9.36 20.22 -17.00
C PRO A 181 9.55 19.57 -15.64
N TYR A 182 8.50 19.58 -14.82
CA TYR A 182 8.29 18.87 -13.55
C TYR A 182 9.44 17.92 -13.14
N GLN A 183 10.53 18.48 -12.59
CA GLN A 183 11.57 17.70 -11.95
C GLN A 183 11.20 17.51 -10.48
N HIS A 184 10.76 16.30 -10.12
CA HIS A 184 10.69 15.88 -8.72
C HIS A 184 12.10 15.67 -8.15
N GLN A 185 12.88 16.75 -7.99
CA GLN A 185 14.09 16.71 -7.19
C GLN A 185 13.66 16.51 -5.73
N ARG A 186 13.83 15.31 -5.16
CA ARG A 186 13.97 15.17 -3.70
C ARG A 186 15.31 15.79 -3.31
N LYS A 187 15.42 17.13 -3.34
CA LYS A 187 16.53 17.82 -2.67
C LYS A 187 16.55 17.33 -1.23
N ASN A 188 17.73 16.96 -0.72
CA ASN A 188 18.00 16.71 0.70
C ASN A 188 17.06 17.58 1.53
N ASN A 189 16.16 16.97 2.32
CA ASN A 189 15.06 17.70 2.94
C ASN A 189 15.62 18.85 3.77
N SER A 190 15.66 20.04 3.19
CA SER A 190 16.18 21.22 3.85
C SER A 190 15.35 21.40 5.11
N ILE A 191 16.04 21.36 6.26
CA ILE A 191 15.44 21.58 7.57
C ILE A 191 15.13 23.07 7.74
N TRP A 192 15.69 23.92 6.87
CA TRP A 192 15.41 25.35 6.89
C TRP A 192 13.92 25.64 6.78
N THR A 193 13.49 26.60 7.59
CA THR A 193 12.11 27.09 7.67
C THR A 193 12.21 28.61 7.66
N PRO A 194 11.42 29.32 6.83
CA PRO A 194 11.37 30.77 6.85
C PRO A 194 11.14 31.31 8.27
N PRO A 195 11.78 32.43 8.65
CA PRO A 195 11.66 32.98 9.99
C PRO A 195 10.21 33.41 10.30
N ASP A 196 9.86 33.34 11.58
CA ASP A 196 8.60 33.92 12.09
C ASP A 196 8.60 35.45 11.87
N GLY A 197 7.42 36.08 11.82
CA GLY A 197 7.25 37.53 11.72
C GLY A 197 7.17 38.09 10.30
N ARG A 198 7.30 37.25 9.25
CA ARG A 198 7.22 37.68 7.85
C ARG A 198 5.81 38.08 7.42
N ASN A 199 4.82 37.27 7.80
CA ASN A 199 3.41 37.53 7.54
C ASN A 199 2.60 37.31 8.82
N TYR A 200 2.01 38.40 9.32
CA TYR A 200 1.24 38.41 10.56
C TYR A 200 0.02 37.47 10.51
N ASN A 201 -0.71 37.45 9.39
CA ASN A 201 -1.89 36.61 9.23
C ASN A 201 -1.54 35.12 9.21
N LEU A 202 -0.43 34.75 8.58
CA LEU A 202 0.08 33.38 8.58
C LEU A 202 0.54 32.96 9.99
N ASP A 203 1.24 33.83 10.70
CA ASP A 203 1.65 33.57 12.09
C ASP A 203 0.44 33.44 13.01
N PHE A 204 -0.56 34.30 12.85
CA PHE A 204 -1.81 34.26 13.58
C PHE A 204 -2.61 32.98 13.27
N TYR A 205 -2.66 32.57 12.00
CA TYR A 205 -3.25 31.29 11.60
C TYR A 205 -2.56 30.12 12.29
N ILE A 206 -1.22 30.04 12.21
CA ILE A 206 -0.44 28.95 12.81
C ILE A 206 -0.63 28.93 14.33
N HIS A 207 -0.57 30.09 14.99
CA HIS A 207 -0.77 30.19 16.44
C HIS A 207 -2.19 29.75 16.84
N SER A 208 -3.21 30.24 16.13
CA SER A 208 -4.60 29.85 16.34
C SER A 208 -4.79 28.35 16.11
N PHE A 209 -4.17 27.78 15.08
CA PHE A 209 -4.24 26.36 14.79
C PHE A 209 -3.65 25.54 15.94
N ARG A 210 -2.45 25.89 16.42
CA ARG A 210 -1.81 25.24 17.57
C ARG A 210 -2.70 25.28 18.81
N ASN A 211 -3.31 26.43 19.10
CA ASN A 211 -4.21 26.58 20.25
C ASN A 211 -5.45 25.70 20.13
N ASN A 212 -6.15 25.73 18.97
CA ASN A 212 -7.34 24.89 18.75
C ASN A 212 -6.97 23.39 18.79
N ALA A 213 -5.84 22.98 18.19
CA ALA A 213 -5.37 21.60 18.26
C ALA A 213 -5.05 21.18 19.69
N GLN A 214 -4.48 22.07 20.50
CA GLN A 214 -4.21 21.80 21.91
C GLN A 214 -5.49 21.65 22.72
N THR A 215 -6.47 22.55 22.56
CA THR A 215 -7.71 22.54 23.34
C THR A 215 -8.67 21.46 22.91
N ASP A 216 -8.89 21.29 21.61
CA ASP A 216 -9.95 20.43 21.07
C ASP A 216 -9.52 18.99 20.86
N ILE A 217 -8.22 18.72 20.76
CA ILE A 217 -7.70 17.39 20.45
C ILE A 217 -6.83 16.89 21.61
N ILE A 218 -5.74 17.60 21.91
CA ILE A 218 -4.70 17.11 22.83
C ILE A 218 -5.19 17.09 24.28
N ARG A 219 -5.91 18.12 24.74
CA ARG A 219 -6.42 18.20 26.13
C ARG A 219 -7.66 17.34 26.34
N LYS A 220 -8.58 17.31 25.38
CA LYS A 220 -9.81 16.50 25.49
C LYS A 220 -9.53 15.00 25.49
N ARG A 221 -8.49 14.53 24.79
CA ARG A 221 -8.09 13.10 24.71
C ARG A 221 -9.29 12.16 24.55
N GLN A 222 -10.24 12.51 23.69
CA GLN A 222 -11.42 11.67 23.46
C GLN A 222 -10.93 10.26 23.15
N GLN A 223 -11.37 9.24 23.88
CA GLN A 223 -10.92 7.87 23.59
C GLN A 223 -11.49 7.44 22.24
N ALA A 224 -10.64 6.90 21.37
CA ALA A 224 -11.10 6.29 20.14
C ALA A 224 -11.95 5.07 20.50
N THR A 225 -13.07 4.87 19.81
CA THR A 225 -13.80 3.62 19.93
C THR A 225 -12.92 2.48 19.42
N HIS A 226 -12.72 1.46 20.26
CA HIS A 226 -12.05 0.25 19.85
C HIS A 226 -12.91 -0.46 18.80
N ASN A 227 -12.29 -0.84 17.70
CA ASN A 227 -12.95 -1.58 16.62
C ASN A 227 -12.68 -3.09 16.68
N LEU A 228 -12.04 -3.55 17.76
CA LEU A 228 -11.76 -4.93 18.10
C LEU A 228 -12.06 -5.15 19.59
N SER A 229 -12.50 -6.36 19.94
CA SER A 229 -12.63 -6.83 21.30
C SER A 229 -11.27 -7.07 21.96
N ARG A 230 -11.26 -7.24 23.29
CA ARG A 230 -10.05 -7.58 24.04
C ARG A 230 -9.46 -8.93 23.61
N ALA A 231 -10.31 -9.91 23.31
CA ALA A 231 -9.89 -11.22 22.82
C ALA A 231 -9.22 -11.11 21.44
N GLU A 232 -9.78 -10.33 20.51
CA GLU A 232 -9.20 -10.08 19.18
C GLU A 232 -7.87 -9.32 19.26
N HIS A 233 -7.75 -8.35 20.19
CA HIS A 233 -6.46 -7.69 20.45
C HIS A 233 -5.40 -8.67 20.96
N HIS A 234 -5.77 -9.61 21.83
CA HIS A 234 -4.87 -10.65 22.30
C HIS A 234 -4.52 -11.65 21.19
N ALA A 235 -5.49 -11.99 20.33
CA ALA A 235 -5.29 -12.83 19.15
C ALA A 235 -4.25 -12.25 18.19
N ILE A 236 -4.26 -10.94 17.94
CA ILE A 236 -3.23 -10.28 17.13
C ILE A 236 -1.84 -10.47 17.73
N GLN A 237 -1.70 -10.35 19.06
CA GLN A 237 -0.40 -10.55 19.72
C GLN A 237 0.01 -12.03 19.73
N SER A 238 -0.93 -12.95 19.92
CA SER A 238 -0.72 -14.39 19.82
C SER A 238 -0.15 -14.77 18.45
N LEU A 239 -0.87 -14.41 17.38
CA LEU A 239 -0.47 -14.67 16.00
C LEU A 239 0.87 -14.02 15.64
N LYS A 240 1.09 -12.78 16.09
CA LYS A 240 2.35 -12.05 15.87
C LYS A 240 3.54 -12.66 16.59
N ASN A 241 3.35 -13.32 17.72
CA ASN A 241 4.45 -13.88 18.49
C ASN A 241 4.68 -15.37 18.22
N ASN A 242 3.80 -15.99 17.41
CA ASN A 242 3.94 -17.38 17.02
C ASN A 242 4.99 -17.52 15.91
N LEU A 243 6.15 -18.09 16.26
CA LEU A 243 7.28 -18.27 15.36
C LEU A 243 7.17 -19.53 14.49
N ASP A 244 6.22 -20.41 14.77
CA ASP A 244 6.04 -21.69 14.07
C ASP A 244 5.17 -21.54 12.81
N ILE A 245 4.51 -20.39 12.66
CA ILE A 245 3.64 -20.10 11.51
C ILE A 245 4.13 -18.89 10.71
N VAL A 246 3.75 -18.87 9.43
CA VAL A 246 3.95 -17.74 8.53
C VAL A 246 2.59 -17.34 7.96
N ILE A 247 2.23 -16.07 8.15
CA ILE A 247 1.00 -15.48 7.60
C ILE A 247 1.37 -14.66 6.37
N LYS A 248 0.73 -14.93 5.23
CA LYS A 248 0.91 -14.20 3.97
C LYS A 248 -0.42 -13.98 3.26
N PRO A 249 -0.56 -12.91 2.46
CA PRO A 249 -1.63 -12.86 1.47
C PRO A 249 -1.39 -13.92 0.39
N ALA A 250 -2.47 -14.52 -0.10
CA ALA A 250 -2.44 -15.35 -1.30
C ALA A 250 -1.97 -14.53 -2.52
N ASP A 251 -1.35 -15.20 -3.48
CA ASP A 251 -0.92 -14.61 -4.76
C ASP A 251 -2.11 -14.03 -5.57
N LYS A 252 -3.27 -14.71 -5.50
CA LYS A 252 -4.52 -14.30 -6.17
C LYS A 252 -5.69 -14.44 -5.20
N GLY A 253 -6.72 -13.64 -5.38
CA GLY A 253 -7.99 -13.77 -4.64
C GLY A 253 -8.10 -13.02 -3.32
N GLY A 254 -6.99 -12.55 -2.74
CA GLY A 254 -7.00 -11.72 -1.52
C GLY A 254 -7.05 -12.50 -0.19
N ALA A 255 -7.14 -13.83 -0.27
CA ALA A 255 -7.15 -14.73 0.88
C ALA A 255 -5.96 -14.57 1.82
N VAL A 256 -6.21 -14.81 3.11
CA VAL A 256 -5.20 -14.88 4.16
C VAL A 256 -4.74 -16.31 4.30
N VAL A 257 -3.46 -16.56 4.06
CA VAL A 257 -2.86 -17.90 4.09
C VAL A 257 -1.97 -18.03 5.31
N ILE A 258 -2.13 -19.14 6.03
CA ILE A 258 -1.33 -19.50 7.20
C ILE A 258 -0.62 -20.82 6.86
N MET A 259 0.70 -20.86 7.02
CA MET A 259 1.52 -22.03 6.74
C MET A 259 2.43 -22.32 7.92
N ASN A 260 2.86 -23.57 8.08
CA ASN A 260 3.98 -23.84 8.97
C ASN A 260 5.23 -23.13 8.43
N LYS A 261 6.03 -22.57 9.33
CA LYS A 261 7.28 -21.90 8.95
C LYS A 261 8.26 -22.85 8.27
N ALA A 262 8.29 -24.11 8.70
CA ALA A 262 9.12 -25.16 8.09
C ALA A 262 8.77 -25.36 6.61
N ASP A 263 7.49 -25.56 6.28
CA ASP A 263 7.02 -25.77 4.91
C ASP A 263 7.30 -24.55 4.02
N TYR A 264 7.08 -23.34 4.55
CA TYR A 264 7.39 -22.09 3.85
C TYR A 264 8.88 -21.96 3.54
N ASN A 265 9.75 -22.28 4.51
CA ASN A 265 11.20 -22.24 4.34
C ASN A 265 11.69 -23.32 3.38
N GLN A 266 11.08 -24.51 3.40
CA GLN A 266 11.39 -25.59 2.48
C GLN A 266 11.05 -25.19 1.03
N GLU A 267 9.87 -24.61 0.80
CA GLU A 267 9.48 -24.12 -0.53
C GLU A 267 10.41 -23.01 -1.03
N ALA A 268 10.80 -22.08 -0.15
CA ALA A 268 11.77 -21.03 -0.49
C ALA A 268 13.13 -21.63 -0.86
N THR A 269 13.62 -22.59 -0.08
CA THR A 269 14.90 -23.27 -0.32
C THR A 269 14.85 -24.07 -1.62
N ARG A 270 13.75 -24.76 -1.91
CA ARG A 270 13.54 -25.49 -3.17
C ARG A 270 13.72 -24.55 -4.37
N GLN A 271 13.14 -23.35 -4.33
CA GLN A 271 13.29 -22.37 -5.43
C GLN A 271 14.70 -21.78 -5.49
N LEU A 272 15.29 -21.41 -4.35
CA LEU A 272 16.62 -20.79 -4.29
C LEU A 272 17.76 -21.77 -4.60
N SER A 273 17.51 -23.08 -4.50
CA SER A 273 18.46 -24.13 -4.90
C SER A 273 18.61 -24.27 -6.42
N ASN A 274 17.75 -23.63 -7.22
CA ASN A 274 17.85 -23.66 -8.68
C ASN A 274 19.02 -22.78 -9.16
N THR A 275 20.12 -23.45 -9.54
CA THR A 275 21.36 -22.82 -9.99
C THR A 275 21.28 -22.19 -11.38
N THR A 276 20.18 -22.37 -12.11
CA THR A 276 19.91 -21.66 -13.37
C THR A 276 19.52 -20.21 -13.11
N PHE A 277 18.81 -19.95 -12.01
CA PHE A 277 18.26 -18.62 -11.70
C PHE A 277 18.97 -17.92 -10.55
N TYR A 278 19.51 -18.67 -9.59
CA TYR A 278 20.08 -18.12 -8.36
C TYR A 278 21.45 -18.68 -8.06
N LYS A 279 22.29 -17.84 -7.44
CA LYS A 279 23.62 -18.20 -6.96
C LYS A 279 23.77 -17.76 -5.50
N PRO A 280 24.20 -18.63 -4.57
CA PRO A 280 24.51 -18.21 -3.20
C PRO A 280 25.74 -17.29 -3.18
N LEU A 281 25.72 -16.31 -2.28
CA LEU A 281 26.84 -15.38 -2.06
C LEU A 281 27.48 -15.61 -0.69
N PRO A 282 28.82 -15.64 -0.60
CA PRO A 282 29.53 -15.86 0.66
C PRO A 282 29.49 -14.64 1.60
N SER A 283 29.32 -13.44 1.06
CA SER A 283 29.32 -12.18 1.80
C SER A 283 28.50 -11.11 1.08
N ASP A 284 28.11 -10.06 1.81
CA ASP A 284 27.35 -8.93 1.26
C ASP A 284 28.21 -8.13 0.24
N PRO A 285 27.81 -8.06 -1.05
CA PRO A 285 28.58 -7.36 -2.09
C PRO A 285 28.28 -5.85 -2.14
N THR A 286 27.43 -5.32 -1.26
CA THR A 286 26.90 -3.94 -1.35
C THR A 286 27.98 -2.89 -1.59
N LEU A 287 29.09 -2.90 -0.83
CA LEU A 287 30.16 -1.92 -0.96
C LEU A 287 30.92 -2.01 -2.29
N ASP A 288 31.14 -3.22 -2.80
CA ASP A 288 31.78 -3.43 -4.11
C ASP A 288 30.86 -2.94 -5.23
N TYR A 289 29.59 -3.35 -5.17
CA TYR A 289 28.60 -2.99 -6.19
C TYR A 289 28.30 -1.49 -6.18
N GLN A 290 28.36 -0.83 -5.02
CA GLN A 290 28.24 0.61 -4.93
C GLN A 290 29.38 1.34 -5.66
N LYS A 291 30.62 0.86 -5.57
CA LYS A 291 31.75 1.42 -6.35
C LYS A 291 31.53 1.26 -7.85
N LYS A 292 31.03 0.10 -8.28
CA LYS A 292 30.70 -0.17 -9.69
C LYS A 292 29.58 0.76 -10.19
N LEU A 293 28.53 0.93 -9.39
CA LEU A 293 27.45 1.87 -9.68
C LEU A 293 28.00 3.29 -9.84
N HIS A 294 28.82 3.75 -8.90
CA HIS A 294 29.43 5.08 -9.02
C HIS A 294 30.28 5.24 -10.27
N CYS A 295 30.99 4.19 -10.72
CA CYS A 295 31.74 4.24 -11.97
C CYS A 295 30.82 4.32 -13.19
N LEU A 296 29.75 3.51 -13.23
CA LEU A 296 28.74 3.58 -14.29
C LEU A 296 28.09 4.97 -14.37
N LEU A 297 27.78 5.58 -13.22
CA LEU A 297 27.15 6.91 -13.18
C LEU A 297 28.10 8.06 -13.56
N LYS A 298 29.42 7.84 -13.66
CA LYS A 298 30.37 8.89 -14.08
C LYS A 298 30.25 9.25 -15.56
N SER A 299 29.80 8.33 -16.40
CA SER A 299 29.58 8.59 -17.83
C SER A 299 28.31 9.41 -18.09
N LEU A 300 27.43 9.54 -17.09
CA LEU A 300 26.17 10.26 -17.20
C LEU A 300 26.33 11.76 -16.91
N PRO A 301 25.49 12.62 -17.51
CA PRO A 301 25.40 14.03 -17.14
C PRO A 301 25.14 14.22 -15.64
N THR A 302 25.71 15.29 -15.05
CA THR A 302 25.61 15.59 -13.62
C THR A 302 24.16 15.60 -13.11
N ALA A 303 23.25 16.23 -13.85
CA ALA A 303 21.83 16.32 -13.48
C ALA A 303 21.17 14.93 -13.40
N THR A 304 21.48 14.05 -14.36
CA THR A 304 20.97 12.67 -14.40
C THR A 304 21.50 11.86 -13.22
N ARG A 305 22.80 11.96 -12.95
CA ARG A 305 23.43 11.31 -11.80
C ARG A 305 22.76 11.75 -10.49
N GLU A 306 22.54 13.05 -10.32
CA GLU A 306 21.87 13.59 -9.14
C GLU A 306 20.44 13.08 -8.99
N GLN A 307 19.68 12.99 -10.10
CA GLN A 307 18.34 12.40 -10.11
C GLN A 307 18.35 10.95 -9.61
N ILE A 308 19.25 10.11 -10.13
CA ILE A 308 19.37 8.70 -9.73
C ILE A 308 19.75 8.58 -8.26
N LEU A 309 20.75 9.34 -7.81
CA LEU A 309 21.23 9.31 -6.43
C LEU A 309 20.16 9.80 -5.44
N THR A 310 19.35 10.76 -5.85
CA THR A 310 18.25 11.32 -5.05
C THR A 310 17.15 10.28 -4.76
N GLU A 311 16.92 9.35 -5.68
CA GLU A 311 15.98 8.24 -5.49
C GLU A 311 16.61 7.00 -4.85
N SER A 312 17.94 6.98 -4.71
CA SER A 312 18.70 5.88 -4.13
C SER A 312 18.78 6.01 -2.60
N PRO A 313 18.80 4.90 -1.85
CA PRO A 313 19.01 4.93 -0.40
C PRO A 313 20.44 5.40 -0.06
N SER A 314 20.59 6.20 0.99
CA SER A 314 21.92 6.61 1.49
C SER A 314 22.70 5.44 2.09
N ASP A 315 21.99 4.46 2.64
CA ASP A 315 22.53 3.22 3.20
C ASP A 315 21.79 2.04 2.55
N PRO A 316 22.28 1.54 1.40
CA PRO A 316 21.66 0.44 0.68
C PRO A 316 21.80 -0.88 1.45
N ARG A 317 20.78 -1.73 1.34
CA ARG A 317 20.77 -3.09 1.93
C ARG A 317 20.40 -4.14 0.87
N PRO A 318 20.73 -5.43 1.10
CA PRO A 318 20.23 -6.51 0.26
C PRO A 318 18.70 -6.48 0.14
N GLY A 319 18.19 -6.89 -1.03
CA GLY A 319 16.76 -7.10 -1.23
C GLY A 319 16.20 -8.16 -0.26
N LEU A 320 14.90 -8.15 0.00
CA LEU A 320 14.25 -9.17 0.84
C LEU A 320 13.47 -10.14 -0.03
N PHE A 321 13.82 -11.43 0.03
CA PHE A 321 13.04 -12.49 -0.61
C PHE A 321 11.86 -12.92 0.27
N TYR A 322 10.69 -13.09 -0.35
CA TYR A 322 9.55 -13.73 0.29
C TYR A 322 8.64 -14.38 -0.74
N LEU A 323 7.80 -15.31 -0.29
CA LEU A 323 6.84 -16.02 -1.13
C LEU A 323 5.42 -15.51 -0.90
N LEU A 324 4.63 -15.51 -1.96
CA LEU A 324 3.17 -15.40 -1.92
C LEU A 324 2.54 -16.74 -2.31
N PRO A 325 1.75 -17.41 -1.45
CA PRO A 325 1.23 -18.74 -1.75
C PRO A 325 0.23 -18.73 -2.92
N LYS A 326 0.45 -19.60 -3.92
CA LYS A 326 -0.47 -19.80 -5.05
C LYS A 326 -1.51 -20.86 -4.68
N ILE A 327 -2.49 -20.49 -3.86
CA ILE A 327 -3.55 -21.41 -3.38
C ILE A 327 -4.38 -22.05 -4.50
N HIS A 328 -4.37 -21.46 -5.69
CA HIS A 328 -5.07 -21.94 -6.88
C HIS A 328 -4.29 -22.98 -7.71
N LYS A 329 -3.05 -23.31 -7.29
CA LYS A 329 -2.24 -24.34 -7.94
C LYS A 329 -2.07 -25.55 -7.01
N PRO A 330 -2.01 -26.79 -7.55
CA PRO A 330 -1.71 -27.98 -6.76
C PRO A 330 -0.41 -27.83 -5.97
N GLY A 331 -0.38 -28.27 -4.71
CA GLY A 331 0.78 -28.14 -3.82
C GLY A 331 1.06 -26.72 -3.33
N HIS A 332 0.23 -25.74 -3.70
CA HIS A 332 0.30 -24.34 -3.25
C HIS A 332 1.70 -23.67 -3.35
N PRO A 333 2.41 -23.80 -4.49
CA PRO A 333 3.77 -23.27 -4.64
C PRO A 333 3.82 -21.75 -4.40
N GLY A 334 4.95 -21.25 -3.89
CA GLY A 334 5.14 -19.83 -3.65
C GLY A 334 5.44 -19.04 -4.93
N ARG A 335 4.88 -17.83 -5.09
CA ARG A 335 5.43 -16.84 -6.03
C ARG A 335 6.63 -16.13 -5.36
N PRO A 336 7.85 -16.22 -5.91
CA PRO A 336 9.00 -15.50 -5.38
C PRO A 336 8.87 -14.00 -5.65
N ILE A 337 9.11 -13.19 -4.63
CA ILE A 337 9.18 -11.73 -4.72
C ILE A 337 10.47 -11.27 -4.07
N ILE A 338 11.22 -10.41 -4.76
CA ILE A 338 12.42 -9.78 -4.24
C ILE A 338 12.10 -8.29 -4.04
N SER A 339 12.04 -7.86 -2.79
CA SER A 339 11.73 -6.47 -2.48
C SER A 339 12.90 -5.56 -2.87
N GLY A 340 12.71 -4.77 -3.93
CA GLY A 340 13.64 -3.72 -4.35
C GLY A 340 13.61 -2.46 -3.47
N ILE A 341 13.01 -2.50 -2.27
CA ILE A 341 12.90 -1.31 -1.42
C ILE A 341 14.17 -1.15 -0.58
N GLY A 342 14.87 -0.04 -0.80
CA GLY A 342 16.10 0.28 -0.05
C GLY A 342 17.32 -0.49 -0.56
N THR A 343 17.23 -1.06 -1.77
CA THR A 343 18.36 -1.70 -2.43
C THR A 343 19.22 -0.68 -3.17
N LEU A 344 20.47 -1.07 -3.45
CA LEU A 344 21.41 -0.25 -4.23
C LEU A 344 20.84 0.22 -5.57
N THR A 345 20.08 -0.63 -6.26
CA THR A 345 19.56 -0.38 -7.61
C THR A 345 18.25 0.41 -7.64
N THR A 346 17.70 0.83 -6.49
CA THR A 346 16.37 1.47 -6.41
C THR A 346 16.25 2.71 -7.32
N GLY A 347 17.19 3.66 -7.19
CA GLY A 347 17.13 4.90 -7.97
C GLY A 347 17.43 4.66 -9.45
N LEU A 348 18.40 3.80 -9.77
CA LEU A 348 18.74 3.46 -11.14
C LEU A 348 17.57 2.76 -11.85
N SER A 349 16.95 1.78 -11.19
CA SER A 349 15.78 1.09 -11.72
C SER A 349 14.60 2.03 -11.97
N SER A 350 14.43 3.06 -11.16
CA SER A 350 13.37 4.07 -11.36
C SER A 350 13.63 4.93 -12.59
N TYR A 351 14.89 5.32 -12.76
CA TYR A 351 15.31 6.09 -13.92
C TYR A 351 15.15 5.30 -15.22
N VAL A 352 15.60 4.04 -15.25
CA VAL A 352 15.43 3.15 -16.41
C VAL A 352 13.94 2.93 -16.73
N ASP A 353 13.08 2.70 -15.73
CA ASP A 353 11.62 2.62 -15.94
C ASP A 353 11.08 3.86 -16.67
N THR A 354 11.53 5.05 -16.27
CA THR A 354 11.13 6.32 -16.89
C THR A 354 11.59 6.42 -18.35
N LEU A 355 12.81 5.95 -18.66
CA LEU A 355 13.36 5.97 -20.02
C LEU A 355 12.68 4.96 -20.95
N LEU A 356 12.35 3.76 -20.47
CA LEU A 356 11.75 2.71 -21.29
C LEU A 356 10.26 2.94 -21.58
N LYS A 357 9.55 3.62 -20.67
CA LYS A 357 8.10 3.77 -20.71
C LYS A 357 7.53 4.34 -22.04
N PRO A 358 8.09 5.40 -22.66
CA PRO A 358 7.56 5.94 -23.91
C PRO A 358 7.59 4.92 -25.06
N PHE A 359 8.64 4.09 -25.11
CA PHE A 359 8.79 3.06 -26.13
C PHE A 359 7.77 1.94 -25.96
N VAL A 360 7.52 1.52 -24.71
CA VAL A 360 6.49 0.51 -24.40
C VAL A 360 5.09 0.99 -24.80
N THR A 361 4.73 2.23 -24.48
CA THR A 361 3.38 2.75 -24.77
C THR A 361 3.08 2.91 -26.24
N ASN A 362 4.11 2.90 -27.09
CA ASN A 362 4.00 3.06 -28.54
C ASN A 362 3.95 1.72 -29.29
N THR A 363 4.10 0.57 -28.62
CA THR A 363 4.06 -0.72 -29.31
C THR A 363 2.63 -1.07 -29.76
N PRO A 364 2.43 -1.72 -30.92
CA PRO A 364 1.10 -2.02 -31.43
C PRO A 364 0.27 -2.93 -30.50
N SER A 365 0.92 -3.91 -29.87
CA SER A 365 0.27 -4.85 -28.96
C SER A 365 -0.01 -4.25 -27.58
N TYR A 366 0.51 -3.08 -27.23
CA TYR A 366 0.40 -2.52 -25.89
C TYR A 366 -1.05 -2.33 -25.45
N LEU A 367 -1.37 -2.84 -24.26
CA LEU A 367 -2.62 -2.60 -23.58
C LEU A 367 -2.39 -1.97 -22.21
N ARG A 368 -2.97 -0.78 -21.98
CA ARG A 368 -2.74 -0.02 -20.74
C ARG A 368 -3.47 -0.59 -19.53
N ASP A 369 -4.75 -0.92 -19.70
CA ASP A 369 -5.65 -1.37 -18.64
C ASP A 369 -6.98 -1.86 -19.25
N THR A 370 -7.88 -2.38 -18.41
CA THR A 370 -9.22 -2.84 -18.83
C THR A 370 -10.05 -1.75 -19.52
N THR A 371 -9.90 -0.47 -19.16
CA THR A 371 -10.66 0.61 -19.81
C THR A 371 -10.18 0.81 -21.24
N ASP A 372 -8.86 0.79 -21.44
CA ASP A 372 -8.26 0.83 -22.77
C ASP A 372 -8.67 -0.36 -23.62
N PHE A 373 -8.74 -1.55 -23.02
CA PHE A 373 -9.23 -2.78 -23.67
C PHE A 373 -10.65 -2.60 -24.18
N LEU A 374 -11.56 -2.17 -23.30
CA LEU A 374 -12.95 -1.94 -23.65
C LEU A 374 -13.11 -0.93 -24.79
N ARG A 375 -12.31 0.15 -24.81
CA ARG A 375 -12.31 1.12 -25.91
C ARG A 375 -11.90 0.49 -27.23
N LYS A 376 -10.82 -0.31 -27.25
CA LYS A 376 -10.32 -0.98 -28.46
C LYS A 376 -11.34 -1.98 -29.02
N LEU A 377 -12.20 -2.56 -28.18
CA LEU A 377 -13.29 -3.44 -28.63
C LEU A 377 -14.52 -2.70 -29.19
N GLN A 378 -14.76 -1.43 -28.85
CA GLN A 378 -16.02 -0.75 -29.16
C GLN A 378 -16.36 -0.64 -30.64
N ASN A 379 -15.34 -0.62 -31.50
CA ASN A 379 -15.50 -0.40 -32.94
C ASN A 379 -15.43 -1.69 -33.75
N ILE A 380 -15.42 -2.86 -33.08
CA ILE A 380 -15.33 -4.16 -33.72
C ILE A 380 -16.74 -4.74 -33.86
N ASP A 381 -17.29 -4.57 -35.06
CA ASP A 381 -18.60 -5.06 -35.47
C ASP A 381 -18.47 -5.96 -36.73
N ASN A 382 -19.53 -6.72 -37.04
CA ASN A 382 -19.63 -7.58 -38.21
C ASN A 382 -18.52 -8.65 -38.28
N LEU A 383 -18.22 -9.26 -37.13
CA LEU A 383 -17.27 -10.36 -37.06
C LEU A 383 -17.73 -11.53 -37.96
N PRO A 384 -16.82 -12.13 -38.74
CA PRO A 384 -17.14 -13.29 -39.57
C PRO A 384 -17.72 -14.45 -38.75
N ASN A 385 -18.55 -15.26 -39.40
CA ASN A 385 -18.98 -16.54 -38.83
C ASN A 385 -17.74 -17.40 -38.52
N ASN A 386 -17.79 -18.13 -37.40
CA ASN A 386 -16.67 -18.92 -36.88
C ASN A 386 -15.44 -18.11 -36.43
N THR A 387 -15.61 -16.83 -36.11
CA THR A 387 -14.60 -16.07 -35.37
C THR A 387 -14.29 -16.77 -34.04
N ILE A 388 -13.01 -16.88 -33.72
CA ILE A 388 -12.50 -17.47 -32.49
C ILE A 388 -11.91 -16.34 -31.64
N LEU A 389 -12.38 -16.22 -30.40
CA LEU A 389 -11.69 -15.44 -29.38
C LEU A 389 -10.64 -16.34 -28.74
N ALA A 390 -9.41 -15.85 -28.60
CA ALA A 390 -8.36 -16.60 -27.93
C ALA A 390 -7.61 -15.73 -26.94
N THR A 391 -7.15 -16.36 -25.87
CA THR A 391 -6.28 -15.77 -24.87
C THR A 391 -5.05 -16.64 -24.69
N MET A 392 -3.90 -15.99 -24.53
CA MET A 392 -2.64 -16.66 -24.25
C MET A 392 -2.00 -16.07 -23.01
N ASP A 393 -1.34 -16.88 -22.19
CA ASP A 393 -0.61 -16.45 -20.99
C ASP A 393 0.86 -16.82 -21.16
N VAL A 394 1.76 -15.88 -20.90
CA VAL A 394 3.20 -16.15 -20.94
C VAL A 394 3.65 -16.84 -19.67
N GLU A 395 4.12 -18.08 -19.79
CA GLU A 395 4.55 -18.87 -18.65
C GLU A 395 5.79 -18.26 -17.98
N ALA A 396 5.61 -17.79 -16.74
CA ALA A 396 6.67 -17.28 -15.89
C ALA A 396 7.56 -16.21 -16.56
N LEU A 397 6.94 -15.28 -17.29
CA LEU A 397 7.57 -14.23 -18.09
C LEU A 397 8.87 -13.68 -17.48
N TYR A 398 8.81 -13.05 -16.30
CA TYR A 398 9.97 -12.37 -15.73
C TYR A 398 11.19 -13.25 -15.47
N THR A 399 10.99 -14.52 -15.08
CA THR A 399 12.12 -15.42 -14.78
C THR A 399 12.74 -15.99 -16.06
N ASN A 400 11.99 -16.04 -17.14
CA ASN A 400 12.36 -16.74 -18.37
C ASN A 400 12.98 -15.86 -19.44
N ILE A 401 13.09 -14.54 -19.24
CA ILE A 401 13.76 -13.61 -20.17
C ILE A 401 15.29 -13.68 -19.94
N PRO A 402 16.07 -14.20 -20.90
CA PRO A 402 17.53 -14.14 -20.82
C PRO A 402 18.00 -12.68 -20.86
N HIS A 403 19.06 -12.35 -20.10
CA HIS A 403 19.52 -10.95 -20.02
C HIS A 403 19.92 -10.42 -21.40
N GLU A 404 20.75 -11.14 -22.15
CA GLU A 404 21.20 -10.68 -23.47
C GLU A 404 20.06 -10.47 -24.45
N ASP A 405 19.07 -11.36 -24.50
CA ASP A 405 17.94 -11.21 -25.43
C ASP A 405 17.07 -10.00 -25.09
N GLY A 406 16.82 -9.74 -23.80
CA GLY A 406 16.08 -8.56 -23.39
C GLY A 406 16.87 -7.25 -23.57
N LEU A 407 18.20 -7.28 -23.37
CA LEU A 407 19.07 -6.15 -23.69
C LEU A 407 19.11 -5.89 -25.20
N GLN A 408 19.12 -6.94 -26.02
CA GLN A 408 19.05 -6.81 -27.48
C GLN A 408 17.70 -6.26 -27.93
N ALA A 409 16.60 -6.68 -27.32
CA ALA A 409 15.28 -6.10 -27.59
C ALA A 409 15.22 -4.59 -27.29
N ILE A 410 15.88 -4.12 -26.21
CA ILE A 410 16.05 -2.68 -25.95
C ILE A 410 16.81 -2.02 -27.10
N ARG A 411 17.93 -2.60 -27.54
CA ARG A 411 18.72 -2.06 -28.65
C ARG A 411 17.94 -1.98 -29.96
N ASN A 412 17.11 -2.97 -30.25
CA ASN A 412 16.27 -3.00 -31.45
C ASN A 412 15.12 -1.97 -31.40
N THR A 413 14.60 -1.69 -30.21
CA THR A 413 13.41 -0.84 -30.04
C THR A 413 13.75 0.65 -30.05
N ILE A 414 14.92 1.02 -29.55
CA ILE A 414 15.34 2.42 -29.40
C ILE A 414 16.09 2.87 -30.66
N PRO A 415 15.62 3.89 -31.40
CA PRO A 415 16.18 4.23 -32.71
C PRO A 415 17.63 4.75 -32.71
N GLU A 416 18.05 5.41 -31.63
CA GLU A 416 19.39 6.00 -31.54
C GLU A 416 20.33 5.06 -30.80
N ASP A 417 21.33 4.51 -31.52
CA ASP A 417 22.28 3.52 -30.99
C ASP A 417 22.96 3.95 -29.69
N THR A 418 23.39 5.22 -29.59
CA THR A 418 24.06 5.73 -28.39
C THR A 418 23.17 5.66 -27.16
N THR A 419 21.91 6.10 -27.32
CA THR A 419 20.89 6.09 -26.26
C THR A 419 20.45 4.66 -25.95
N ALA A 420 20.28 3.83 -26.98
CA ALA A 420 19.91 2.43 -26.86
C ALA A 420 20.95 1.64 -26.05
N ASN A 421 22.23 1.79 -26.38
CA ASN A 421 23.34 1.15 -25.68
C ASN A 421 23.46 1.66 -24.24
N LEU A 422 23.34 2.96 -24.02
CA LEU A 422 23.35 3.52 -22.67
C LEU A 422 22.24 2.90 -21.80
N ILE A 423 21.01 2.86 -22.30
CA ILE A 423 19.87 2.30 -21.57
C ILE A 423 20.06 0.81 -21.34
N ALA A 424 20.57 0.07 -22.32
CA ALA A 424 20.92 -1.33 -22.18
C ALA A 424 21.98 -1.53 -21.06
N ASP A 425 23.02 -0.70 -20.98
CA ASP A 425 24.04 -0.80 -19.94
C ASP A 425 23.48 -0.51 -18.54
N LEU A 426 22.63 0.51 -18.42
CA LEU A 426 21.94 0.82 -17.16
C LEU A 426 21.00 -0.32 -16.73
N CYS A 427 20.27 -0.90 -17.69
CA CYS A 427 19.40 -2.05 -17.51
C CYS A 427 20.19 -3.29 -17.05
N ASN A 428 21.30 -3.58 -17.75
CA ASN A 428 22.20 -4.69 -17.45
C ASN A 428 22.74 -4.60 -16.01
N PHE A 429 23.11 -3.41 -15.55
CA PHE A 429 23.54 -3.22 -14.16
C PHE A 429 22.46 -3.63 -13.17
N VAL A 430 21.20 -3.23 -13.39
CA VAL A 430 20.08 -3.59 -12.51
C VAL A 430 19.83 -5.10 -12.53
N LEU A 431 19.92 -5.75 -13.69
CA LEU A 431 19.71 -7.20 -13.86
C LEU A 431 20.80 -8.02 -13.17
N THR A 432 22.07 -7.64 -13.34
CA THR A 432 23.24 -8.41 -12.86
C THR A 432 23.63 -8.12 -11.42
N HIS A 433 23.14 -7.02 -10.82
CA HIS A 433 23.43 -6.64 -9.44
C HIS A 433 22.19 -6.75 -8.54
N ASN A 434 21.28 -7.69 -8.85
CA ASN A 434 20.11 -7.99 -8.02
C ASN A 434 20.43 -9.04 -6.95
N TYR A 435 21.03 -8.59 -5.84
CA TYR A 435 21.34 -9.42 -4.68
C TYR A 435 20.32 -9.22 -3.55
N PHE A 436 20.04 -10.30 -2.83
CA PHE A 436 19.00 -10.33 -1.82
C PHE A 436 19.31 -11.35 -0.72
N GLN A 437 18.58 -11.25 0.38
CA GLN A 437 18.65 -12.16 1.50
C GLN A 437 17.34 -12.93 1.69
N PHE A 438 17.48 -14.19 2.09
CA PHE A 438 16.41 -15.00 2.64
C PHE A 438 16.91 -15.66 3.93
N GLU A 439 16.19 -15.45 5.03
CA GLU A 439 16.68 -15.73 6.38
C GLU A 439 18.06 -15.09 6.57
N ASN A 440 19.10 -15.87 6.89
CA ASN A 440 20.46 -15.39 7.10
C ASN A 440 21.39 -15.63 5.89
N ASN A 441 20.84 -16.06 4.75
CA ASN A 441 21.61 -16.43 3.56
C ASN A 441 21.47 -15.39 2.46
N LEU A 442 22.58 -15.10 1.76
CA LEU A 442 22.64 -14.16 0.66
C LEU A 442 22.64 -14.89 -0.68
N TYR A 443 21.95 -14.29 -1.65
CA TYR A 443 21.82 -14.82 -3.00
C TYR A 443 21.92 -13.71 -4.03
N LEU A 444 22.30 -14.09 -5.26
CA LEU A 444 22.29 -13.28 -6.46
C LEU A 444 21.34 -13.91 -7.47
N GLN A 445 20.44 -13.12 -8.04
CA GLN A 445 19.69 -13.56 -9.22
C GLN A 445 20.59 -13.41 -10.46
N ILE A 446 20.78 -14.49 -11.20
CA ILE A 446 21.69 -14.55 -12.35
C ILE A 446 20.96 -14.67 -13.69
N SER A 447 19.65 -14.95 -13.68
CA SER A 447 18.82 -15.02 -14.88
C SER A 447 17.41 -14.48 -14.62
N GLY A 448 16.75 -14.00 -15.67
CA GLY A 448 15.48 -13.29 -15.59
C GLY A 448 15.60 -11.93 -14.90
N THR A 449 14.46 -11.30 -14.63
CA THR A 449 14.38 -10.05 -13.89
C THR A 449 13.62 -10.24 -12.59
N ALA A 450 13.98 -9.45 -11.58
CA ALA A 450 13.42 -9.57 -10.25
C ALA A 450 11.98 -9.05 -10.21
N MET A 451 11.06 -9.90 -9.76
CA MET A 451 9.69 -9.47 -9.43
C MET A 451 9.75 -8.54 -8.20
N GLY A 452 9.71 -7.23 -8.43
CA GLY A 452 9.81 -6.20 -7.40
C GLY A 452 10.71 -5.01 -7.74
N THR A 453 11.48 -5.12 -8.82
CA THR A 453 12.26 -4.02 -9.42
C THR A 453 11.36 -3.12 -10.27
N ARG A 454 11.55 -1.79 -10.25
CA ARG A 454 10.65 -0.84 -10.93
C ARG A 454 10.67 -0.96 -12.46
N MET A 455 11.83 -1.24 -13.05
CA MET A 455 11.98 -1.35 -14.52
C MET A 455 11.51 -2.68 -15.09
N ALA A 456 11.29 -3.71 -14.25
CA ALA A 456 10.98 -5.07 -14.70
C ALA A 456 9.76 -5.12 -15.64
N PRO A 457 8.63 -4.42 -15.37
CA PRO A 457 7.50 -4.43 -16.28
C PRO A 457 7.80 -3.83 -17.66
N GLN A 458 8.54 -2.71 -17.73
CA GLN A 458 8.86 -2.10 -19.03
C GLN A 458 9.85 -2.96 -19.81
N TYR A 459 10.87 -3.49 -19.12
CA TYR A 459 11.83 -4.43 -19.69
C TYR A 459 11.15 -5.65 -20.32
N ALA A 460 10.23 -6.29 -19.59
CA ALA A 460 9.48 -7.44 -20.09
C ALA A 460 8.55 -7.08 -21.26
N ASN A 461 7.91 -5.90 -21.20
CA ASN A 461 7.05 -5.44 -22.30
C ASN A 461 7.83 -5.19 -23.59
N ILE A 462 9.03 -4.60 -23.51
CA ILE A 462 9.90 -4.36 -24.67
C ILE A 462 10.35 -5.68 -25.28
N PHE A 463 10.84 -6.60 -24.46
CA PHE A 463 11.25 -7.92 -24.92
C PHE A 463 10.12 -8.65 -25.64
N MET A 464 8.92 -8.68 -25.04
CA MET A 464 7.77 -9.32 -25.67
C MET A 464 7.33 -8.61 -26.94
N ALA A 465 7.37 -7.28 -27.00
CA ALA A 465 6.99 -6.54 -28.20
C ALA A 465 7.94 -6.81 -29.37
N ASP A 466 9.26 -6.85 -29.14
CA ASP A 466 10.24 -7.23 -30.17
C ASP A 466 10.00 -8.67 -30.67
N LEU A 467 9.79 -9.61 -29.75
CA LEU A 467 9.53 -11.01 -30.06
C LEU A 467 8.23 -11.20 -30.88
N GLU A 468 7.15 -10.53 -30.45
CA GLU A 468 5.85 -10.53 -31.12
C GLU A 468 5.94 -9.95 -32.52
N GLN A 469 6.61 -8.80 -32.67
CA GLN A 469 6.74 -8.14 -33.96
C GLN A 469 7.51 -9.02 -34.96
N ARG A 470 8.61 -9.63 -34.52
CA ARG A 470 9.35 -10.60 -35.36
C ARG A 470 8.47 -11.80 -35.73
N PHE A 471 7.71 -12.34 -34.78
CA PHE A 471 6.82 -13.46 -35.04
C PHE A 471 5.73 -13.10 -36.05
N LEU A 472 4.94 -12.07 -35.75
CA LEU A 472 3.78 -11.67 -36.54
C LEU A 472 4.18 -11.29 -37.97
N ASN A 473 5.31 -10.59 -38.15
CA ASN A 473 5.83 -10.25 -39.49
C ASN A 473 6.28 -11.47 -40.29
N SER A 474 6.60 -12.59 -39.63
CA SER A 474 7.03 -13.83 -40.28
C SER A 474 5.89 -14.76 -40.68
N ARG A 475 4.64 -14.44 -40.30
CA ARG A 475 3.48 -15.32 -40.52
C ARG A 475 2.66 -14.84 -41.72
N PRO A 476 2.12 -15.76 -42.55
CA PRO A 476 1.22 -15.40 -43.65
C PRO A 476 -0.18 -15.01 -43.16
N LEU A 477 -0.59 -15.53 -42.00
CA LEU A 477 -1.88 -15.26 -41.38
C LEU A 477 -1.67 -14.42 -40.12
N SER A 478 -2.39 -13.31 -40.03
CA SER A 478 -2.38 -12.43 -38.86
C SER A 478 -3.74 -12.42 -38.16
N PRO A 479 -3.76 -12.26 -36.83
CA PRO A 479 -4.99 -12.03 -36.10
C PRO A 479 -5.65 -10.72 -36.53
N LEU A 480 -6.98 -10.64 -36.42
CA LEU A 480 -7.74 -9.40 -36.65
C LEU A 480 -7.39 -8.34 -35.59
N LEU A 481 -7.17 -8.79 -34.36
CA LEU A 481 -6.75 -7.98 -33.24
C LEU A 481 -5.76 -8.78 -32.39
N TYR A 482 -4.69 -8.14 -31.94
CA TYR A 482 -3.72 -8.70 -31.00
C TYR A 482 -3.35 -7.65 -29.95
N LEU A 483 -3.69 -7.92 -28.69
CA LEU A 483 -3.46 -7.02 -27.57
C LEU A 483 -2.80 -7.78 -26.42
N ARG A 484 -1.86 -7.14 -25.73
CA ARG A 484 -1.15 -7.72 -24.60
C ARG A 484 -1.11 -6.78 -23.41
N TYR A 485 -1.56 -7.29 -22.27
CA TYR A 485 -1.40 -6.69 -20.96
C TYR A 485 -0.32 -7.47 -20.19
N ILE A 486 0.93 -7.01 -20.26
CA ILE A 486 2.08 -7.68 -19.63
C ILE A 486 2.25 -9.12 -20.13
N ASP A 487 1.76 -10.11 -19.40
CA ASP A 487 1.80 -11.55 -19.67
C ASP A 487 0.51 -12.10 -20.29
N ASP A 488 -0.63 -11.41 -20.11
CA ASP A 488 -1.93 -11.80 -20.66
C ASP A 488 -2.10 -11.24 -22.09
N ILE A 489 -2.33 -12.11 -23.08
CA ILE A 489 -2.59 -11.77 -24.48
C ILE A 489 -4.05 -12.07 -24.81
N PHE A 490 -4.70 -11.16 -25.52
CA PHE A 490 -6.02 -11.32 -26.14
C PHE A 490 -5.89 -11.20 -27.65
N MET A 491 -6.52 -12.12 -28.38
CA MET A 491 -6.55 -12.09 -29.83
C MET A 491 -7.92 -12.46 -30.39
N ILE A 492 -8.24 -11.88 -31.55
CA ILE A 492 -9.40 -12.27 -32.37
C ILE A 492 -8.86 -12.95 -33.63
N TRP A 493 -9.26 -14.20 -33.83
CA TRP A 493 -8.79 -15.04 -34.92
C TRP A 493 -9.93 -15.41 -35.87
N THR A 494 -9.69 -15.28 -37.17
CA THR A 494 -10.72 -15.45 -38.21
C THR A 494 -10.35 -16.51 -39.26
N HIS A 495 -9.29 -17.29 -39.03
CA HIS A 495 -8.73 -18.23 -40.02
C HIS A 495 -9.00 -19.71 -39.68
N GLY A 496 -9.90 -19.99 -38.74
CA GLY A 496 -10.23 -21.34 -38.28
C GLY A 496 -9.34 -21.85 -37.14
N GLN A 497 -9.81 -22.90 -36.45
CA GLN A 497 -9.16 -23.42 -35.25
C GLN A 497 -7.82 -24.11 -35.55
N GLU A 498 -7.74 -24.91 -36.61
CA GLU A 498 -6.51 -25.64 -36.96
C GLU A 498 -5.33 -24.68 -37.22
N THR A 499 -5.58 -23.57 -37.90
CA THR A 499 -4.55 -22.55 -38.17
C THR A 499 -4.16 -21.78 -36.91
N LEU A 500 -5.08 -21.62 -35.95
CA LEU A 500 -4.79 -21.04 -34.64
C LEU A 500 -3.85 -21.94 -33.82
N GLU A 501 -4.11 -23.24 -33.81
CA GLU A 501 -3.26 -24.22 -33.12
C GLU A 501 -1.85 -24.29 -33.74
N ILE A 502 -1.75 -24.19 -35.07
CA ILE A 502 -0.46 -24.07 -35.76
C ILE A 502 0.23 -22.76 -35.39
N PHE A 503 -0.48 -21.64 -35.40
CA PHE A 503 0.06 -20.32 -35.00
C PHE A 503 0.62 -20.37 -33.58
N HIS A 504 -0.10 -20.98 -32.64
CA HIS A 504 0.34 -21.13 -31.25
C HIS A 504 1.58 -22.02 -31.12
N ARG A 505 1.57 -23.19 -31.77
CA ARG A 505 2.72 -24.10 -31.79
C ARG A 505 3.96 -23.43 -32.35
N ASP A 506 3.81 -22.71 -33.46
CA ASP A 506 4.91 -22.00 -34.11
C ASP A 506 5.47 -20.88 -33.23
N PHE A 507 4.63 -20.19 -32.46
CA PHE A 507 5.09 -19.19 -31.48
C PHE A 507 5.96 -19.84 -30.41
N ASN A 508 5.51 -20.96 -29.83
CA ASN A 508 6.26 -21.67 -28.78
C ASN A 508 7.60 -22.26 -29.29
N ASN A 509 7.75 -22.45 -30.60
CA ASN A 509 9.01 -22.87 -31.21
C ASN A 509 9.97 -21.69 -31.51
N LEU A 510 9.53 -20.44 -31.39
CA LEU A 510 10.32 -19.27 -31.76
C LEU A 510 11.44 -18.97 -30.76
N HIS A 511 11.22 -19.22 -29.47
CA HIS A 511 12.16 -18.86 -28.41
C HIS A 511 12.31 -20.00 -27.39
N PRO A 512 13.54 -20.40 -27.01
CA PRO A 512 13.77 -21.60 -26.21
C PRO A 512 13.20 -21.54 -24.79
N THR A 513 12.99 -20.34 -24.24
CA THR A 513 12.56 -20.14 -22.84
C THR A 513 11.16 -19.56 -22.68
N ILE A 514 10.54 -19.07 -23.75
CA ILE A 514 9.25 -18.37 -23.68
C ILE A 514 8.18 -19.27 -24.26
N ASN A 515 7.24 -19.68 -23.40
CA ASN A 515 6.11 -20.51 -23.78
C ASN A 515 4.80 -19.77 -23.47
N LEU A 516 3.84 -19.95 -24.36
CA LEU A 516 2.46 -19.49 -24.21
C LEU A 516 1.55 -20.68 -23.93
N SER A 517 0.60 -20.52 -23.01
CA SER A 517 -0.61 -21.35 -23.00
C SER A 517 -1.65 -20.79 -23.98
N LEU A 518 -2.56 -21.63 -24.49
CA LEU A 518 -3.67 -21.20 -25.35
C LEU A 518 -5.01 -21.64 -24.74
N ASP A 519 -5.95 -20.71 -24.64
CA ASP A 519 -7.37 -20.97 -24.41
C ASP A 519 -8.17 -20.24 -25.51
N HIS A 520 -9.21 -20.87 -26.02
CA HIS A 520 -9.98 -20.30 -27.13
C HIS A 520 -11.43 -20.77 -27.15
N SER A 521 -12.30 -19.92 -27.68
CA SER A 521 -13.74 -20.15 -27.72
C SER A 521 -14.40 -19.37 -28.84
N THR A 522 -15.45 -19.95 -29.43
CA THR A 522 -16.29 -19.30 -30.46
C THR A 522 -17.44 -18.50 -29.87
N ARG A 523 -17.64 -18.54 -28.54
CA ARG A 523 -18.75 -17.88 -27.86
C ARG A 523 -18.29 -16.82 -26.88
N GLU A 524 -17.47 -17.23 -25.91
CA GLU A 524 -17.01 -16.35 -24.85
C GLU A 524 -15.64 -16.72 -24.31
N ILE A 525 -14.88 -15.72 -23.86
CA ILE A 525 -13.56 -15.92 -23.25
C ILE A 525 -13.32 -14.91 -22.13
N HIS A 526 -12.49 -15.29 -21.15
CA HIS A 526 -12.12 -14.42 -20.04
C HIS A 526 -10.80 -13.70 -20.32
N PHE A 527 -10.79 -12.38 -20.18
CA PHE A 527 -9.58 -11.58 -20.29
C PHE A 527 -9.60 -10.42 -19.29
N LEU A 528 -8.53 -10.30 -18.50
CA LEU A 528 -8.44 -9.38 -17.36
C LEU A 528 -9.64 -9.54 -16.40
N ASP A 529 -10.43 -8.47 -16.25
CA ASP A 529 -11.63 -8.38 -15.42
C ASP A 529 -12.93 -8.64 -16.21
N THR A 530 -12.82 -9.13 -17.44
CA THR A 530 -13.94 -9.18 -18.39
C THR A 530 -14.18 -10.59 -18.91
N THR A 531 -15.43 -10.93 -19.16
CA THR A 531 -15.82 -11.99 -20.09
C THR A 531 -16.27 -11.29 -21.37
N VAL A 532 -15.59 -11.58 -22.47
CA VAL A 532 -15.92 -11.08 -23.81
C VAL A 532 -16.78 -12.13 -24.49
N GLN A 533 -17.92 -11.72 -25.06
CA GLN A 533 -18.90 -12.60 -25.70
C GLN A 533 -19.15 -12.14 -27.12
N ILE A 534 -19.30 -13.08 -28.07
CA ILE A 534 -19.74 -12.79 -29.43
C ILE A 534 -21.27 -12.94 -29.50
N ASN A 535 -21.97 -11.82 -29.71
CA ASN A 535 -23.42 -11.79 -29.88
C ASN A 535 -23.76 -11.13 -31.22
N ASN A 536 -24.39 -11.87 -32.14
CA ASN A 536 -24.80 -11.38 -33.46
C ASN A 536 -23.68 -10.65 -34.24
N GLY A 537 -22.46 -11.20 -34.22
CA GLY A 537 -21.29 -10.60 -34.89
C GLY A 537 -20.71 -9.37 -34.20
N LYS A 538 -21.13 -9.06 -32.96
CA LYS A 538 -20.61 -7.97 -32.12
C LYS A 538 -20.01 -8.50 -30.83
N LEU A 539 -19.13 -7.70 -30.22
CA LEU A 539 -18.51 -8.01 -28.95
C LEU A 539 -19.25 -7.35 -27.80
N ASP A 540 -19.80 -8.17 -26.91
CA ASP A 540 -20.30 -7.75 -25.61
C ASP A 540 -19.31 -8.08 -24.51
N THR A 541 -19.35 -7.33 -23.42
CA THR A 541 -18.47 -7.53 -22.28
C THR A 541 -19.25 -7.57 -20.99
N THR A 542 -18.91 -8.49 -20.11
CA THR A 542 -19.46 -8.57 -18.76
C THR A 542 -18.36 -8.76 -17.71
N LEU A 543 -18.67 -8.52 -16.44
CA LEU A 543 -17.70 -8.67 -15.35
C LEU A 543 -17.33 -10.15 -15.15
N TYR A 544 -16.04 -10.44 -15.22
CA TYR A 544 -15.46 -11.72 -14.82
C TYR A 544 -14.87 -11.61 -13.41
N ARG A 545 -15.08 -12.67 -12.61
CA ARG A 545 -14.42 -12.87 -11.32
C ARG A 545 -13.79 -14.24 -11.31
N LYS A 546 -12.54 -14.31 -10.85
CA LYS A 546 -11.86 -15.58 -10.67
C LYS A 546 -12.56 -16.38 -9.57
N PRO A 547 -12.65 -17.71 -9.67
CA PRO A 547 -13.23 -18.55 -8.62
C PRO A 547 -12.59 -18.37 -7.23
N THR A 548 -11.35 -17.89 -7.21
CA THR A 548 -10.58 -17.63 -5.97
C THR A 548 -10.84 -16.26 -5.34
N ASP A 549 -11.67 -15.40 -5.94
CA ASP A 549 -11.97 -14.06 -5.41
C ASP A 549 -12.82 -14.16 -4.13
N SER A 550 -12.22 -13.83 -2.99
CA SER A 550 -12.87 -13.95 -1.67
C SER A 550 -13.63 -12.68 -1.24
N TYR A 551 -13.88 -11.73 -2.16
CA TYR A 551 -14.50 -10.44 -1.84
C TYR A 551 -13.74 -9.68 -0.73
N SER A 552 -12.41 -9.70 -0.82
CA SER A 552 -11.48 -9.09 0.14
C SER A 552 -11.50 -7.55 0.17
N TYR A 553 -12.68 -6.92 0.12
CA TYR A 553 -12.81 -5.50 0.36
C TYR A 553 -12.58 -5.17 1.84
N LEU A 554 -12.28 -3.90 2.10
CA LEU A 554 -12.04 -3.42 3.46
C LEU A 554 -13.30 -3.59 4.33
N HIS A 555 -13.19 -4.27 5.46
CA HIS A 555 -14.29 -4.40 6.43
C HIS A 555 -14.72 -3.03 7.00
N ALA A 556 -16.02 -2.79 7.18
CA ALA A 556 -16.57 -1.47 7.53
C ALA A 556 -16.10 -0.91 8.88
N SER A 557 -15.83 -1.79 9.86
CA SER A 557 -15.31 -1.38 11.18
C SER A 557 -13.82 -0.98 11.17
N SER A 558 -13.14 -1.10 10.02
CA SER A 558 -11.72 -0.76 9.93
C SER A 558 -11.45 0.71 10.25
N SER A 559 -10.32 1.00 10.88
CA SER A 559 -9.92 2.36 11.25
C SER A 559 -9.42 3.14 10.02
N HIS A 560 -10.36 3.50 9.15
CA HIS A 560 -10.17 4.32 7.95
C HIS A 560 -11.17 5.48 7.92
N PRO A 561 -10.89 6.57 7.17
CA PRO A 561 -11.87 7.63 6.96
C PRO A 561 -13.17 7.11 6.35
N GLU A 562 -14.32 7.64 6.79
CA GLU A 562 -15.64 7.22 6.27
C GLU A 562 -15.79 7.42 4.75
N HIS A 563 -15.14 8.43 4.19
CA HIS A 563 -15.17 8.63 2.74
C HIS A 563 -14.46 7.51 1.98
N THR A 564 -13.49 6.83 2.60
CA THR A 564 -12.78 5.68 2.00
C THR A 564 -13.74 4.50 1.83
N THR A 565 -14.49 4.12 2.86
CA THR A 565 -15.47 3.03 2.78
C THR A 565 -16.58 3.36 1.77
N ARG A 566 -17.12 4.58 1.78
CA ARG A 566 -18.09 5.03 0.76
C ARG A 566 -17.52 4.97 -0.67
N SER A 567 -16.27 5.40 -0.83
CA SER A 567 -15.60 5.39 -2.14
C SER A 567 -15.36 3.98 -2.66
N ILE A 568 -15.11 2.99 -1.80
CA ILE A 568 -14.93 1.60 -2.22
C ILE A 568 -16.20 1.10 -2.89
N VAL A 569 -17.36 1.23 -2.24
CA VAL A 569 -18.66 0.81 -2.81
C VAL A 569 -18.92 1.50 -4.15
N TYR A 570 -18.76 2.83 -4.16
CA TYR A 570 -18.97 3.64 -5.36
C TYR A 570 -18.05 3.20 -6.51
N SER A 571 -16.75 3.00 -6.24
CA SER A 571 -15.77 2.59 -7.24
C SER A 571 -16.02 1.19 -7.81
N GLN A 572 -16.50 0.24 -6.98
CA GLN A 572 -16.86 -1.09 -7.45
C GLN A 572 -18.12 -1.02 -8.32
N ALA A 573 -19.14 -0.27 -7.92
CA ALA A 573 -20.32 -0.08 -8.78
C ALA A 573 -19.96 0.60 -10.12
N LEU A 574 -19.02 1.55 -10.12
CA LEU A 574 -18.51 2.12 -11.38
C LEU A 574 -17.75 1.10 -12.24
N ARG A 575 -17.03 0.16 -11.64
CA ARG A 575 -16.37 -0.94 -12.37
C ARG A 575 -17.39 -1.78 -13.15
N TYR A 576 -18.52 -2.11 -12.53
CA TYR A 576 -19.63 -2.81 -13.19
C TYR A 576 -20.19 -2.00 -14.36
N ASN A 577 -20.50 -0.71 -14.16
CA ASN A 577 -21.02 0.16 -15.22
C ASN A 577 -20.05 0.31 -16.39
N ARG A 578 -18.74 0.27 -16.12
CA ARG A 578 -17.70 0.40 -17.14
C ARG A 578 -17.57 -0.89 -17.95
N ILE A 579 -17.52 -2.03 -17.27
CA ILE A 579 -17.26 -3.33 -17.90
C ILE A 579 -18.49 -3.88 -18.62
N CYS A 580 -19.67 -3.88 -18.01
CA CYS A 580 -20.87 -4.44 -18.62
C CYS A 580 -21.33 -3.59 -19.82
N SER A 581 -21.36 -4.16 -21.03
CA SER A 581 -21.92 -3.52 -22.23
C SER A 581 -23.45 -3.44 -22.15
N ASN A 582 -24.09 -4.49 -21.63
CA ASN A 582 -25.53 -4.58 -21.44
C ASN A 582 -25.98 -4.11 -20.04
N PRO A 583 -26.82 -3.07 -19.93
CA PRO A 583 -27.35 -2.59 -18.65
C PRO A 583 -28.17 -3.61 -17.87
N THR A 584 -28.85 -4.55 -18.55
CA THR A 584 -29.65 -5.60 -17.90
C THR A 584 -28.76 -6.60 -17.17
N ASP A 585 -27.69 -7.07 -17.81
CA ASP A 585 -26.69 -7.96 -17.20
C ASP A 585 -26.00 -7.26 -16.01
N ARG A 586 -25.64 -5.98 -16.16
CA ARG A 586 -25.14 -5.17 -15.04
C ARG A 586 -26.10 -5.21 -13.84
N ASP A 587 -27.37 -4.91 -14.07
CA ASP A 587 -28.36 -4.81 -13.01
C ASP A 587 -28.69 -6.16 -12.36
N GLN A 588 -28.49 -7.28 -13.07
CA GLN A 588 -28.57 -8.63 -12.51
C GLN A 588 -27.40 -8.95 -11.57
N LYS A 589 -26.20 -8.39 -11.79
CA LYS A 589 -25.00 -8.67 -10.97
C LYS A 589 -24.77 -7.69 -9.81
N LEU A 590 -25.42 -6.53 -9.80
CA LEU A 590 -25.33 -5.55 -8.70
C LEU A 590 -25.87 -6.07 -7.34
N PRO A 591 -26.92 -6.92 -7.27
CA PRO A 591 -27.34 -7.56 -6.03
C PRO A 591 -26.22 -8.35 -5.32
N ASP A 592 -25.37 -9.05 -6.07
CA ASP A 592 -24.23 -9.79 -5.50
C ASP A 592 -23.21 -8.85 -4.87
N LEU A 593 -22.96 -7.70 -5.52
CA LEU A 593 -22.10 -6.65 -4.96
C LEU A 593 -22.69 -6.08 -3.67
N TYR A 594 -24.00 -5.85 -3.66
CA TYR A 594 -24.70 -5.39 -2.47
C TYR A 594 -24.53 -6.38 -1.31
N GLN A 595 -24.77 -7.67 -1.56
CA GLN A 595 -24.64 -8.71 -0.54
C GLN A 595 -23.21 -8.84 -0.02
N ALA A 596 -22.21 -8.73 -0.89
CA ALA A 596 -20.79 -8.74 -0.48
C ALA A 596 -20.45 -7.62 0.51
N PHE A 597 -20.98 -6.41 0.32
CA PHE A 597 -20.76 -5.31 1.26
C PHE A 597 -21.58 -5.45 2.55
N ILE A 598 -22.77 -6.06 2.50
CA ILE A 598 -23.53 -6.42 3.71
C ILE A 598 -22.72 -7.37 4.59
N ASN A 599 -22.10 -8.39 4.01
CA ASN A 599 -21.26 -9.35 4.73
C ASN A 599 -20.02 -8.68 5.38
N LEU A 600 -19.60 -7.52 4.87
CA LEU A 600 -18.52 -6.70 5.43
C LEU A 600 -19.00 -5.62 6.42
N ASN A 601 -20.25 -5.72 6.87
CA ASN A 601 -20.91 -4.82 7.83
C ASN A 601 -21.06 -3.37 7.36
N TYR A 602 -21.19 -3.14 6.04
CA TYR A 602 -21.48 -1.81 5.52
C TYR A 602 -22.95 -1.43 5.78
N PRO A 603 -23.26 -0.15 6.10
CA PRO A 603 -24.64 0.28 6.29
C PRO A 603 -25.49 0.12 5.00
N PRO A 604 -26.61 -0.62 5.03
CA PRO A 604 -27.44 -0.91 3.85
C PRO A 604 -27.83 0.33 3.02
N GLY A 605 -28.26 1.41 3.70
CA GLY A 605 -28.66 2.65 3.05
C GLY A 605 -27.51 3.35 2.33
N GLU A 606 -26.28 3.28 2.88
CA GLU A 606 -25.10 3.87 2.25
C GLU A 606 -24.67 3.06 1.02
N ILE A 607 -24.77 1.73 1.07
CA ILE A 607 -24.48 0.86 -0.09
C ILE A 607 -25.40 1.23 -1.26
N LYS A 608 -26.73 1.25 -1.03
CA LYS A 608 -27.73 1.62 -2.04
C LYS A 608 -27.45 3.00 -2.62
N LYS A 609 -27.18 3.99 -1.76
CA LYS A 609 -26.86 5.36 -2.17
C LYS A 609 -25.66 5.42 -3.11
N GLN A 610 -24.57 4.71 -2.80
CA GLN A 610 -23.37 4.73 -3.63
C GLN A 610 -23.54 3.93 -4.94
N ILE A 611 -24.27 2.81 -4.92
CA ILE A 611 -24.61 2.06 -6.14
C ILE A 611 -25.45 2.94 -7.07
N GLU A 612 -26.53 3.56 -6.57
CA GLU A 612 -27.39 4.44 -7.37
C GLU A 612 -26.63 5.66 -7.91
N ARG A 613 -25.74 6.24 -7.10
CA ARG A 613 -24.86 7.32 -7.54
C ARG A 613 -23.96 6.88 -8.69
N ALA A 614 -23.45 5.64 -8.68
CA ALA A 614 -22.65 5.10 -9.77
C ALA A 614 -23.51 4.84 -11.01
N ARG A 615 -24.68 4.19 -10.87
CA ARG A 615 -25.65 3.89 -11.96
C ARG A 615 -26.02 5.11 -12.80
N ARG A 616 -26.07 6.30 -12.20
CA ARG A 616 -26.34 7.57 -12.89
C ARG A 616 -25.24 8.01 -13.87
N ILE A 617 -24.05 7.42 -13.81
CA ILE A 617 -22.96 7.76 -14.71
C ILE A 617 -22.99 6.82 -15.91
N PRO A 618 -23.21 7.33 -17.13
CA PRO A 618 -23.31 6.50 -18.33
C PRO A 618 -21.95 5.91 -18.70
N ARG A 619 -21.97 4.72 -19.33
CA ARG A 619 -20.77 3.95 -19.66
C ARG A 619 -19.80 4.71 -20.56
N ASN A 620 -20.31 5.42 -21.57
CA ASN A 620 -19.49 6.24 -22.47
C ASN A 620 -18.60 7.25 -21.72
N HIS A 621 -19.11 7.87 -20.65
CA HIS A 621 -18.36 8.80 -19.80
C HIS A 621 -17.29 8.10 -18.93
N LEU A 622 -17.40 6.79 -18.71
CA LEU A 622 -16.45 5.99 -17.94
C LEU A 622 -15.32 5.43 -18.81
N LEU A 623 -15.54 5.34 -20.12
CA LEU A 623 -14.55 4.88 -21.09
C LEU A 623 -13.66 6.01 -21.61
N GLN A 624 -14.07 7.27 -21.45
CA GLN A 624 -13.27 8.43 -21.81
C GLN A 624 -12.11 8.66 -20.83
N ASP A 625 -10.92 8.98 -21.37
CA ASP A 625 -9.80 9.46 -20.57
C ASP A 625 -10.14 10.82 -19.97
N ARG A 626 -9.98 10.95 -18.65
CA ARG A 626 -10.18 12.23 -17.95
C ARG A 626 -8.83 12.75 -17.48
N PRO A 627 -8.44 13.99 -17.85
CA PRO A 627 -7.22 14.57 -17.34
C PRO A 627 -7.29 14.66 -15.82
N LYS A 628 -6.17 14.37 -15.15
CA LYS A 628 -6.07 14.57 -13.70
C LYS A 628 -6.28 16.06 -13.43
N LYS A 629 -7.29 16.39 -12.63
CA LYS A 629 -7.46 17.76 -12.11
C LYS A 629 -6.25 18.09 -11.24
N THR A 630 -5.50 19.12 -11.60
CA THR A 630 -4.48 19.70 -10.74
C THR A 630 -5.18 20.52 -9.66
N ASN A 631 -4.90 20.22 -8.40
CA ASN A 631 -5.40 21.01 -7.26
C ASN A 631 -4.18 21.61 -6.56
N ASN A 632 -4.18 22.92 -6.32
CA ASN A 632 -3.05 23.63 -5.69
C ASN A 632 -3.13 23.61 -4.15
N ARG A 633 -3.81 22.61 -3.58
CA ARG A 633 -4.07 22.54 -2.13
C ARG A 633 -2.82 22.18 -1.34
N THR A 634 -2.59 22.89 -0.23
CA THR A 634 -1.54 22.51 0.72
C THR A 634 -2.01 21.36 1.64
N PRO A 635 -1.36 20.18 1.63
CA PRO A 635 -1.81 19.06 2.43
C PRO A 635 -1.25 19.07 3.86
N LEU A 636 -2.12 18.91 4.85
CA LEU A 636 -1.76 18.47 6.20
C LEU A 636 -1.79 16.94 6.23
N VAL A 637 -0.62 16.30 6.21
CA VAL A 637 -0.50 14.83 6.20
C VAL A 637 -0.38 14.32 7.64
N ILE A 638 -1.39 13.61 8.13
CA ILE A 638 -1.42 13.01 9.48
C ILE A 638 -1.81 11.54 9.43
N THR A 639 -1.34 10.72 10.37
CA THR A 639 -1.83 9.33 10.48
C THR A 639 -3.30 9.32 10.90
N TYR A 640 -4.15 8.61 10.16
CA TYR A 640 -5.58 8.55 10.50
C TYR A 640 -5.79 7.98 11.89
N ASN A 641 -6.61 8.67 12.66
CA ASN A 641 -7.19 8.18 13.89
C ASN A 641 -8.56 8.84 14.05
N PRO A 642 -9.62 8.11 14.46
CA PRO A 642 -10.93 8.70 14.71
C PRO A 642 -10.91 9.94 15.63
N GLN A 643 -9.95 10.00 16.56
CA GLN A 643 -9.73 11.14 17.47
C GLN A 643 -9.32 12.43 16.77
N LEU A 644 -8.77 12.33 15.55
CA LEU A 644 -8.22 13.46 14.79
C LEU A 644 -9.23 14.03 13.78
N LYS A 645 -10.48 13.54 13.75
CA LYS A 645 -11.56 14.12 12.94
C LYS A 645 -11.73 15.64 13.13
N PRO A 646 -11.57 16.23 14.34
CA PRO A 646 -11.69 17.68 14.54
C PRO A 646 -10.65 18.52 13.76
N VAL A 647 -9.54 17.96 13.29
CA VAL A 647 -8.50 18.70 12.55
C VAL A 647 -9.10 19.39 11.31
N GLN A 648 -9.98 18.72 10.58
CA GLN A 648 -10.63 19.32 9.41
C GLN A 648 -11.53 20.52 9.79
N HIS A 649 -12.18 20.45 10.96
CA HIS A 649 -12.98 21.56 11.47
C HIS A 649 -12.09 22.77 11.80
N ILE A 650 -10.91 22.55 12.39
CA ILE A 650 -9.93 23.62 12.66
C ILE A 650 -9.50 24.30 11.35
N ILE A 651 -9.17 23.53 10.31
CA ILE A 651 -8.84 24.09 8.99
C ILE A 651 -9.99 24.96 8.47
N ASN A 652 -11.23 24.45 8.50
CA ASN A 652 -12.38 25.18 7.98
C ASN A 652 -12.66 26.46 8.79
N LYS A 653 -12.51 26.39 10.11
CA LYS A 653 -12.74 27.53 11.03
C LYS A 653 -11.71 28.64 10.83
N LEU A 654 -10.45 28.29 10.56
CA LEU A 654 -9.35 29.25 10.40
C LEU A 654 -9.14 29.70 8.96
N GLN A 655 -9.83 29.09 7.99
CA GLN A 655 -9.74 29.43 6.57
C GLN A 655 -9.92 30.92 6.27
N PRO A 656 -10.85 31.66 6.91
CA PRO A 656 -11.02 33.09 6.66
C PRO A 656 -9.75 33.92 6.91
N ILE A 657 -8.88 33.52 7.83
CA ILE A 657 -7.61 34.21 8.12
C ILE A 657 -6.68 34.17 6.90
N LEU A 658 -6.67 33.06 6.16
CA LEU A 658 -5.86 32.90 4.95
C LEU A 658 -6.47 33.63 3.75
N GLU A 659 -7.79 33.76 3.69
CA GLU A 659 -8.51 34.36 2.55
C GLU A 659 -8.58 35.89 2.62
N GLN A 660 -8.50 36.47 3.82
CA GLN A 660 -8.48 37.92 4.03
C GLN A 660 -7.15 38.56 3.58
N ASP A 661 -6.08 37.79 3.55
CA ASP A 661 -4.77 38.22 3.08
C ASP A 661 -4.60 37.83 1.61
N THR A 662 -4.57 38.83 0.72
CA THR A 662 -4.47 38.62 -0.73
C THR A 662 -3.19 37.88 -1.12
N ILE A 663 -2.07 38.18 -0.44
CA ILE A 663 -0.76 37.56 -0.69
C ILE A 663 -0.81 36.08 -0.29
N LEU A 664 -1.39 35.77 0.87
CA LEU A 664 -1.53 34.37 1.31
C LEU A 664 -2.51 33.58 0.45
N LYS A 665 -3.62 34.20 0.04
CA LYS A 665 -4.60 33.57 -0.83
C LYS A 665 -3.98 33.17 -2.16
N GLU A 666 -3.14 34.03 -2.73
CA GLU A 666 -2.40 33.74 -3.96
C GLU A 666 -1.33 32.66 -3.74
N ALA A 667 -0.51 32.78 -2.69
CA ALA A 667 0.56 31.83 -2.39
C ALA A 667 0.07 30.41 -2.05
N LEU A 668 -1.04 30.31 -1.31
CA LEU A 668 -1.57 29.02 -0.83
C LEU A 668 -2.61 28.42 -1.78
N GLY A 669 -3.19 29.24 -2.66
CA GLY A 669 -4.22 28.83 -3.61
C GLY A 669 -5.47 28.31 -2.92
N ASP A 670 -5.84 27.07 -3.23
CA ASP A 670 -7.01 26.43 -2.65
C ASP A 670 -6.86 26.16 -1.14
N ARG A 671 -8.01 26.12 -0.43
CA ARG A 671 -8.09 25.73 0.98
C ARG A 671 -7.24 24.49 1.30
N PRO A 672 -6.39 24.54 2.36
CA PRO A 672 -5.64 23.39 2.83
C PRO A 672 -6.52 22.14 3.06
N ILE A 673 -5.94 20.97 2.87
CA ILE A 673 -6.67 19.69 2.98
C ILE A 673 -6.00 18.76 3.98
N VAL A 674 -6.79 18.08 4.81
CA VAL A 674 -6.27 16.97 5.61
C VAL A 674 -6.11 15.75 4.70
N SER A 675 -4.88 15.25 4.61
CA SER A 675 -4.54 14.00 3.96
C SER A 675 -4.16 12.98 5.02
N TYR A 676 -4.70 11.77 4.90
CA TYR A 676 -4.52 10.74 5.91
C TYR A 676 -3.50 9.69 5.47
N ARG A 677 -2.44 9.53 6.26
CA ARG A 677 -1.55 8.37 6.20
C ARG A 677 -2.27 7.17 6.82
N GLN A 678 -2.22 6.01 6.16
CA GLN A 678 -2.82 4.77 6.67
C GLN A 678 -2.14 4.35 7.99
N PRO A 679 -2.90 4.01 9.05
CA PRO A 679 -2.33 3.40 10.25
C PRO A 679 -1.89 1.95 9.97
N PRO A 680 -1.12 1.31 10.88
CA PRO A 680 -0.70 -0.07 10.69
C PRO A 680 -1.90 -1.02 10.50
N ASN A 681 -1.93 -1.71 9.37
CA ASN A 681 -2.92 -2.75 9.09
C ASN A 681 -2.42 -4.13 9.52
N LEU A 682 -3.30 -5.14 9.53
CA LEU A 682 -2.97 -6.51 9.89
C LEU A 682 -1.84 -7.08 9.02
N LYS A 683 -1.73 -6.70 7.74
CA LYS A 683 -0.59 -7.08 6.89
C LYS A 683 0.73 -6.63 7.50
N MET A 684 0.84 -5.36 7.85
CA MET A 684 2.05 -4.81 8.48
C MET A 684 2.32 -5.43 9.86
N ILE A 685 1.28 -5.80 10.60
CA ILE A 685 1.45 -6.34 11.95
C ILE A 685 1.88 -7.83 11.93
N LEU A 686 1.26 -8.63 11.06
CA LEU A 686 1.35 -10.10 11.09
C LEU A 686 2.32 -10.70 10.06
N THR A 687 2.62 -10.01 8.97
CA THR A 687 3.46 -10.58 7.88
C THR A 687 4.94 -10.19 7.96
N ASN A 688 5.32 -9.43 8.99
CA ASN A 688 6.61 -8.75 9.14
C ASN A 688 7.75 -9.64 9.71
N HIS A 689 7.53 -10.94 9.94
CA HIS A 689 8.54 -11.84 10.52
C HIS A 689 9.88 -11.94 9.77
N HIS A 690 10.00 -11.40 8.55
CA HIS A 690 11.25 -11.36 7.78
C HIS A 690 11.77 -9.93 7.51
N ARG A 691 11.28 -8.91 8.24
CA ARG A 691 11.70 -7.50 8.07
C ARG A 691 12.54 -6.94 9.21
N THR A 692 12.94 -7.77 10.17
CA THR A 692 13.81 -7.40 11.29
C THR A 692 15.27 -7.38 10.86
#